data_AF-A0A1Q6ZRG2-F1
#
_entry.id   AF-A0A1Q6ZRG2-F1
#
_cell.length_a   1.000
_cell.length_b   1.000
_cell.length_c   1.000
_cell.angle_alpha   90.00
_cell.angle_beta   90.00
_cell.angle_gamma   90.00
#
_symmetry.space_group_name_H-M   'P 1'
#
loop_
_entity.id
_entity.type
_entity.pdbx_description
1 polymer ?
#
loop_
_entity_poly.entity_id
_entity_poly.type
_entity_poly.pdbx_seq_one_letter_code
_entity_poly.pdbx_strand_id
1 'polypeptide(L)'
;MTHLLEVRFKGNRREYFTWPSDDLFHLDDPVIVEVERGQDFGRVSALGPLAEKKCERCGACNKENATQPPSILRRATDEDVKTAQQLRENEEDVRRTVRDRVRQHDLPMKVSDAEWQWDKRKLTIYFTAEQRVDFRALVRDLASLFRTRIELRQIGARDEAKRLDGIGRCGRQLCIASWLPEGRPVSLSLAKAQGLSLNPVQISGPCGRLLCCLHYEHDFYVQQRKRFPKEGKALKTAEGTEQVVAVDIVGADCIARYRRLRGDEVHFLMGMDEHSQSVIQAAARANVSPREWVDGMATTFANYWRTLECSNDDWIRTTEPRHVRGVVALLERIQQRRADDLYVADYEGLYCTGCEEFKQPAQIVNGHCIEHPTLDLIPTRERNHFFRLSAYGQRLLRLIGTNELRVEPAIRRNEVVRLIEAGLQDVSISRQRLPWGIPFPGDTEQTVYVWFDALINYLSATGFPDPGYERLWPADLHVVGKGITRFHCIIWPAMLLAAGLELPRLVWAHGYVQWEGTKMSKTAGTAVSLGAAIERHGADALRYFLLREVGFENDGNFTWDRFDARYTADLADTFGNLVSRTLSMVQSYRGGIVPDQGGGPTDTPLERAAQETIATYTRAMDKLDLLDGAALVMELASRANRYVQETTPWKIAKEKRDAELDAILVSLVRTVARLAVLAAPFIPAKAEEIWAALGTTRAFRDVRLDDLVHVSVAGQRVSKPQPLFPKPVVV
;
A
#
# COMPACT_ATOMS: atom_id res chain seq x y z
N MET A 1 -27.13 -37.01 -37.41
CA MET A 1 -27.62 -35.63 -37.13
C MET A 1 -26.54 -34.64 -37.57
N THR A 2 -26.84 -33.41 -37.97
CA THR A 2 -25.78 -32.46 -38.32
C THR A 2 -25.20 -31.83 -37.06
N HIS A 3 -23.92 -32.03 -36.80
CA HIS A 3 -23.23 -31.50 -35.62
C HIS A 3 -22.55 -30.16 -35.97
N LEU A 4 -22.66 -29.17 -35.08
CA LEU A 4 -21.90 -27.91 -35.17
C LEU A 4 -20.59 -28.04 -34.39
N LEU A 5 -19.48 -27.68 -35.04
CA LEU A 5 -18.15 -27.72 -34.45
C LEU A 5 -17.46 -26.35 -34.59
N GLU A 6 -16.69 -25.97 -33.57
CA GLU A 6 -15.80 -24.80 -33.62
C GLU A 6 -14.41 -25.28 -34.04
N VAL A 7 -13.91 -24.83 -35.20
CA VAL A 7 -12.59 -25.21 -35.70
C VAL A 7 -11.62 -24.02 -35.54
N ARG A 8 -10.45 -24.30 -34.96
CA ARG A 8 -9.37 -23.35 -34.70
C ARG A 8 -8.29 -23.45 -35.78
N PHE A 9 -7.90 -22.30 -36.34
CA PHE A 9 -6.83 -22.12 -37.33
C PHE A 9 -5.62 -21.41 -36.70
N LYS A 10 -4.60 -21.12 -37.52
CA LYS A 10 -3.44 -20.30 -37.12
C LYS A 10 -3.91 -18.93 -36.61
N GLY A 11 -3.16 -18.36 -35.66
CA GLY A 11 -3.46 -17.04 -35.08
C GLY A 11 -4.70 -16.99 -34.18
N ASN A 12 -5.14 -18.15 -33.66
CA ASN A 12 -6.37 -18.30 -32.85
C ASN A 12 -7.65 -17.82 -33.54
N ARG A 13 -7.67 -17.82 -34.88
CA ARG A 13 -8.90 -17.67 -35.67
C ARG A 13 -9.78 -18.90 -35.42
N ARG A 14 -11.06 -18.67 -35.13
CA ARG A 14 -12.06 -19.73 -34.92
C ARG A 14 -13.26 -19.46 -35.80
N GLU A 15 -13.69 -20.48 -36.51
CA GLU A 15 -14.88 -20.44 -37.36
C GLU A 15 -15.72 -21.68 -37.08
N TYR A 16 -17.03 -21.61 -37.36
CA TYR A 16 -17.97 -22.70 -37.08
C TYR A 16 -18.26 -23.48 -38.36
N PHE A 17 -18.26 -24.80 -38.25
CA PHE A 17 -18.47 -25.72 -39.37
C PHE A 17 -19.49 -26.80 -39.03
N THR A 18 -20.19 -27.28 -40.06
CA THR A 18 -21.15 -28.37 -39.94
C THR A 18 -20.51 -29.72 -40.31
N TRP A 19 -20.88 -30.78 -39.59
CA TRP A 19 -20.47 -32.15 -39.88
C TRP A 19 -21.69 -33.07 -40.00
N PRO A 20 -21.91 -33.70 -41.17
CA PRO A 20 -23.11 -34.48 -41.43
C PRO A 20 -23.05 -35.96 -40.99
N SER A 21 -21.94 -36.43 -40.41
CA SER A 21 -21.76 -37.83 -39.96
C SER A 21 -21.92 -37.98 -38.44
N ASP A 22 -22.35 -39.16 -37.99
CA ASP A 22 -22.46 -39.53 -36.57
C ASP A 22 -21.09 -39.87 -35.93
N ASP A 23 -20.00 -39.81 -36.71
CA ASP A 23 -18.62 -39.96 -36.21
C ASP A 23 -18.23 -38.84 -35.25
N LEU A 24 -17.82 -39.22 -34.04
CA LEU A 24 -17.46 -38.29 -32.97
C LEU A 24 -16.03 -37.75 -33.12
N PHE A 25 -15.89 -36.43 -33.19
CA PHE A 25 -14.60 -35.75 -33.05
C PHE A 25 -14.22 -35.57 -31.58
N HIS A 26 -12.92 -35.59 -31.30
CA HIS A 26 -12.35 -35.15 -30.03
C HIS A 26 -11.78 -33.73 -30.16
N LEU A 27 -11.52 -33.08 -29.03
CA LEU A 27 -10.80 -31.81 -29.02
C LEU A 27 -9.40 -32.01 -29.61
N ASP A 28 -8.97 -31.02 -30.40
CA ASP A 28 -7.73 -30.98 -31.16
C ASP A 28 -7.61 -31.97 -32.34
N ASP A 29 -8.66 -32.72 -32.68
CA ASP A 29 -8.71 -33.54 -33.88
C ASP A 29 -8.45 -32.67 -35.14
N PRO A 30 -7.53 -33.08 -36.03
CA PRO A 30 -7.19 -32.32 -37.23
C PRO A 30 -8.23 -32.57 -38.33
N VAL A 31 -8.68 -31.51 -38.97
CA VAL A 31 -9.77 -31.53 -39.96
C VAL A 31 -9.42 -30.69 -41.19
N ILE A 32 -9.94 -31.11 -42.34
CA ILE A 32 -9.98 -30.32 -43.56
C ILE A 32 -11.38 -29.76 -43.73
N VAL A 33 -11.46 -28.44 -43.87
CA VAL A 33 -12.72 -27.71 -43.96
C VAL A 33 -12.86 -27.01 -45.29
N GLU A 34 -14.10 -26.76 -45.70
CA GLU A 34 -14.39 -25.88 -46.83
C GLU A 34 -14.32 -24.42 -46.41
N VAL A 35 -13.51 -23.62 -47.10
CA VAL A 35 -13.42 -22.17 -46.88
C VAL A 35 -13.71 -21.42 -48.17
N GLU A 36 -13.86 -20.09 -48.09
CA GLU A 36 -14.11 -19.26 -49.26
C GLU A 36 -13.03 -19.49 -50.33
N ARG A 37 -13.42 -20.18 -51.41
CA ARG A 37 -12.61 -20.55 -52.58
C ARG A 37 -11.47 -21.55 -52.32
N GLY A 38 -11.69 -22.55 -51.46
CA GLY A 38 -10.79 -23.69 -51.37
C GLY A 38 -10.96 -24.51 -50.11
N GLN A 39 -9.87 -25.16 -49.69
CA GLN A 39 -9.84 -25.96 -48.47
C GLN A 39 -8.83 -25.39 -47.48
N ASP A 40 -9.08 -25.54 -46.19
CA ASP A 40 -8.15 -25.13 -45.14
C ASP A 40 -8.01 -26.20 -44.06
N PHE A 41 -6.87 -26.17 -43.36
CA PHE A 41 -6.55 -27.11 -42.29
C PHE A 41 -6.79 -26.47 -40.93
N GLY A 42 -7.57 -27.12 -40.09
CA GLY A 42 -7.89 -26.66 -38.74
C GLY A 42 -7.89 -27.78 -37.70
N ARG A 43 -8.10 -27.40 -36.44
CA ARG A 43 -8.26 -28.35 -35.33
C ARG A 43 -9.55 -28.07 -34.57
N VAL A 44 -10.27 -29.12 -34.21
CA VAL A 44 -11.53 -29.01 -33.45
C VAL A 44 -11.26 -28.40 -32.08
N SER A 45 -12.04 -27.40 -31.68
CA SER A 45 -11.84 -26.61 -30.45
C SER A 45 -13.09 -26.51 -29.57
N ALA A 46 -14.27 -26.83 -30.09
CA ALA A 46 -15.49 -27.08 -29.32
C ALA A 46 -16.45 -27.99 -30.09
N LEU A 47 -17.27 -28.74 -29.37
CA LEU A 47 -18.21 -29.73 -29.89
C LEU A 47 -19.64 -29.45 -29.40
N GLY A 48 -20.64 -29.73 -30.24
CA GLY A 48 -22.05 -29.88 -29.86
C GLY A 48 -22.62 -28.68 -29.10
N PRO A 49 -23.33 -28.88 -27.95
CA PRO A 49 -24.01 -27.80 -27.23
C PRO A 49 -23.09 -26.65 -26.79
N LEU A 50 -21.81 -26.92 -26.58
CA LEU A 50 -20.83 -25.88 -26.23
C LEU A 50 -20.44 -25.03 -27.44
N ALA A 51 -20.36 -25.63 -28.64
CA ALA A 51 -20.14 -24.90 -29.88
C ALA A 51 -21.37 -24.05 -30.24
N GLU A 52 -22.58 -24.59 -30.07
CA GLU A 52 -23.85 -23.88 -30.27
C GLU A 52 -23.97 -22.65 -29.35
N LYS A 53 -23.73 -22.82 -28.05
CA LYS A 53 -23.79 -21.73 -27.06
C LYS A 53 -22.74 -20.63 -27.29
N LYS A 54 -21.58 -20.99 -27.86
CA LYS A 54 -20.55 -20.01 -28.26
C LYS A 54 -20.91 -19.31 -29.56
N CYS A 55 -21.47 -20.04 -30.53
CA CYS A 55 -21.98 -19.50 -31.79
C CYS A 55 -23.09 -18.46 -31.56
N GLU A 56 -24.01 -18.69 -30.62
CA GLU A 56 -25.05 -17.73 -30.24
C GLU A 56 -24.51 -16.39 -29.70
N ARG A 57 -23.31 -16.38 -29.10
CA ARG A 57 -22.70 -15.20 -28.49
C ARG A 57 -21.81 -14.38 -29.42
N CYS A 58 -21.42 -14.91 -30.59
CA CYS A 58 -20.40 -14.30 -31.45
C CYS A 58 -20.91 -13.12 -32.31
N GLY A 59 -22.21 -12.79 -32.25
CA GLY A 59 -22.81 -11.65 -32.96
C GLY A 59 -22.82 -11.73 -34.50
N ALA A 60 -22.09 -12.67 -35.10
CA ALA A 60 -22.04 -12.90 -36.55
C ALA A 60 -23.28 -13.63 -37.07
N CYS A 61 -23.90 -14.46 -36.24
CA CYS A 61 -25.06 -15.29 -36.57
C CYS A 61 -26.41 -14.55 -36.40
N ASN A 62 -26.38 -13.36 -35.79
CA ASN A 62 -27.57 -12.57 -35.43
C ASN A 62 -27.95 -11.51 -36.49
N LYS A 63 -27.37 -11.58 -37.70
CA LYS A 63 -27.74 -10.72 -38.82
C LYS A 63 -28.73 -11.47 -39.71
N GLU A 64 -29.77 -10.79 -40.18
CA GLU A 64 -30.87 -11.31 -41.03
C GLU A 64 -30.44 -11.97 -42.37
N ASN A 65 -29.14 -12.13 -42.63
CA ASN A 65 -28.55 -12.83 -43.78
C ASN A 65 -27.43 -13.79 -43.34
N ALA A 66 -27.68 -14.66 -42.34
CA ALA A 66 -26.71 -15.67 -41.94
C ALA A 66 -26.66 -16.81 -42.98
N THR A 67 -25.61 -16.85 -43.80
CA THR A 67 -25.27 -18.00 -44.63
C THR A 67 -25.03 -19.22 -43.74
N GLN A 68 -25.52 -20.41 -44.14
CA GLN A 68 -25.24 -21.65 -43.39
C GLN A 68 -23.73 -21.83 -43.18
N PRO A 69 -23.28 -22.29 -42.00
CA PRO A 69 -21.86 -22.50 -41.75
C PRO A 69 -21.30 -23.55 -42.73
N PRO A 70 -20.10 -23.33 -43.29
CA PRO A 70 -19.47 -24.26 -44.23
C PRO A 70 -19.25 -25.65 -43.61
N SER A 71 -19.03 -26.66 -44.46
CA SER A 71 -18.91 -28.05 -44.01
C SER A 71 -17.47 -28.46 -43.68
N ILE A 72 -17.31 -29.33 -42.68
CA ILE A 72 -16.08 -30.12 -42.52
C ILE A 72 -16.10 -31.19 -43.61
N LEU A 73 -15.07 -31.21 -44.46
CA LEU A 73 -15.00 -32.12 -45.60
C LEU A 73 -14.58 -33.53 -45.17
N ARG A 74 -13.56 -33.62 -44.31
CA ARG A 74 -13.03 -34.90 -43.80
C ARG A 74 -12.07 -34.68 -42.63
N ARG A 75 -11.76 -35.77 -41.91
CA ARG A 75 -10.58 -35.86 -41.04
C ARG A 75 -9.31 -35.64 -41.85
N ALA A 76 -8.36 -34.90 -41.30
CA ALA A 76 -7.05 -34.74 -41.90
C ALA A 76 -6.24 -36.03 -41.74
N THR A 77 -5.52 -36.43 -42.78
CA THR A 77 -4.57 -37.54 -42.74
C THR A 77 -3.24 -37.08 -42.16
N ASP A 78 -2.36 -38.02 -41.83
CA ASP A 78 -0.99 -37.69 -41.37
C ASP A 78 -0.20 -36.90 -42.43
N GLU A 79 -0.48 -37.10 -43.71
CA GLU A 79 0.12 -36.33 -44.81
C GLU A 79 -0.39 -34.88 -44.84
N ASP A 80 -1.69 -34.66 -44.59
CA ASP A 80 -2.25 -33.32 -44.49
C ASP A 80 -1.64 -32.55 -43.31
N VAL A 81 -1.43 -33.24 -42.18
CA VAL A 81 -0.80 -32.67 -40.98
C VAL A 81 0.65 -32.29 -41.26
N LYS A 82 1.42 -33.15 -41.93
CA LYS A 82 2.79 -32.85 -42.37
C LYS A 82 2.83 -31.67 -43.33
N THR A 83 1.91 -31.62 -44.30
CA THR A 83 1.80 -30.50 -45.24
C THR A 83 1.49 -29.18 -44.53
N ALA A 84 0.59 -29.21 -43.54
CA ALA A 84 0.27 -28.04 -42.72
C ALA A 84 1.47 -27.58 -41.87
N GLN A 85 2.29 -28.51 -41.36
CA GLN A 85 3.53 -28.19 -40.64
C GLN A 85 4.56 -27.54 -41.56
N GLN A 86 4.82 -28.13 -42.74
CA GLN A 86 5.77 -27.58 -43.71
C GLN A 86 5.36 -26.19 -44.20
N LEU A 87 4.07 -25.96 -44.41
CA LEU A 87 3.55 -24.63 -44.75
C LEU A 87 3.87 -23.62 -43.66
N ARG A 88 3.66 -23.97 -42.39
CA ARG A 88 3.96 -23.09 -41.25
C ARG A 88 5.43 -22.74 -41.14
N GLU A 89 6.32 -23.69 -41.39
CA GLU A 89 7.76 -23.44 -41.40
C GLU A 89 8.14 -22.45 -42.52
N ASN A 90 7.56 -22.62 -43.70
CA ASN A 90 7.82 -21.76 -44.86
C ASN A 90 7.22 -20.34 -44.71
N GLU A 91 6.22 -20.15 -43.84
CA GLU A 91 5.55 -18.85 -43.66
C GLU A 91 6.47 -17.76 -43.11
N GLU A 92 7.48 -18.10 -42.29
CA GLU A 92 8.42 -17.11 -41.76
C GLU A 92 9.38 -16.61 -42.86
N ASP A 93 9.81 -17.49 -43.77
CA ASP A 93 10.60 -17.12 -44.95
C ASP A 93 9.77 -16.24 -45.91
N VAL A 94 8.50 -16.57 -46.09
CA VAL A 94 7.55 -15.75 -46.86
C VAL A 94 7.40 -14.37 -46.21
N ARG A 95 7.19 -14.32 -44.90
CA ARG A 95 7.07 -13.06 -44.14
C ARG A 95 8.33 -12.20 -44.28
N ARG A 96 9.52 -12.79 -44.19
CA ARG A 96 10.80 -12.09 -44.40
C ARG A 96 10.90 -11.54 -45.81
N THR A 97 10.59 -12.35 -46.80
CA THR A 97 10.60 -11.95 -48.22
C THR A 97 9.63 -10.80 -48.49
N VAL A 98 8.42 -10.87 -47.95
CA VAL A 98 7.41 -9.82 -48.08
C VAL A 98 7.88 -8.53 -47.40
N ARG A 99 8.53 -8.61 -46.24
CA ARG A 99 9.12 -7.45 -45.55
C ARG A 99 10.18 -6.76 -46.40
N ASP A 100 11.01 -7.53 -47.10
CA ASP A 100 12.02 -6.97 -48.00
C ASP A 100 11.39 -6.30 -49.22
N ARG A 101 10.33 -6.88 -49.79
CA ARG A 101 9.55 -6.22 -50.86
C ARG A 101 8.87 -4.94 -50.38
N VAL A 102 8.27 -4.95 -49.20
CA VAL A 102 7.67 -3.75 -48.59
C VAL A 102 8.70 -2.61 -48.47
N ARG A 103 9.95 -2.93 -48.09
CA ARG A 103 11.06 -1.96 -48.05
C ARG A 103 11.45 -1.47 -49.44
N GLN A 104 11.50 -2.35 -50.44
CA GLN A 104 11.83 -1.98 -51.82
C GLN A 104 10.78 -1.07 -52.47
N HIS A 105 9.51 -1.23 -52.10
CA HIS A 105 8.41 -0.37 -52.54
C HIS A 105 8.21 0.87 -51.65
N ASP A 106 9.07 1.08 -50.64
CA ASP A 106 9.04 2.20 -49.68
C ASP A 106 7.67 2.43 -49.03
N LEU A 107 7.02 1.34 -48.60
CA LEU A 107 5.66 1.42 -48.04
C LEU A 107 5.69 1.60 -46.52
N PRO A 108 4.95 2.57 -45.94
CA PRO A 108 4.90 2.85 -44.50
C PRO A 108 4.01 1.84 -43.75
N MET A 109 4.38 0.57 -43.81
CA MET A 109 3.66 -0.54 -43.18
C MET A 109 4.63 -1.52 -42.51
N LYS A 110 4.18 -2.15 -41.43
CA LYS A 110 4.89 -3.21 -40.73
C LYS A 110 4.21 -4.55 -41.00
N VAL A 111 4.93 -5.49 -41.60
CA VAL A 111 4.44 -6.86 -41.83
C VAL A 111 4.46 -7.66 -40.54
N SER A 112 3.27 -7.98 -40.03
CA SER A 112 3.05 -8.65 -38.75
C SER A 112 3.05 -10.17 -38.87
N ASP A 113 2.45 -10.76 -39.90
CA ASP A 113 2.41 -12.22 -40.10
C ASP A 113 2.11 -12.56 -41.58
N ALA A 114 2.41 -13.79 -42.00
CA ALA A 114 2.03 -14.36 -43.29
C ALA A 114 1.38 -15.74 -43.07
N GLU A 115 0.30 -16.03 -43.79
CA GLU A 115 -0.46 -17.28 -43.63
C GLU A 115 -0.84 -17.84 -45.00
N TRP A 116 -0.40 -19.07 -45.26
CA TRP A 116 -0.88 -19.87 -46.37
C TRP A 116 -2.23 -20.48 -46.03
N GLN A 117 -3.17 -20.38 -46.97
CA GLN A 117 -4.26 -21.33 -47.01
C GLN A 117 -3.67 -22.73 -47.27
N TRP A 118 -4.17 -23.76 -46.59
CA TRP A 118 -3.60 -25.11 -46.67
C TRP A 118 -3.43 -25.64 -48.12
N ASP A 119 -4.37 -25.33 -49.01
CA ASP A 119 -4.31 -25.70 -50.44
C ASP A 119 -3.40 -24.80 -51.32
N LYS A 120 -2.68 -23.84 -50.71
CA LYS A 120 -1.80 -22.84 -51.35
C LYS A 120 -2.48 -21.90 -52.36
N ARG A 121 -3.81 -21.89 -52.45
CA ARG A 121 -4.54 -21.02 -53.41
C ARG A 121 -4.57 -19.56 -52.99
N LYS A 122 -4.29 -19.29 -51.71
CA LYS A 122 -4.27 -17.94 -51.15
C LYS A 122 -3.15 -17.77 -50.14
N LEU A 123 -2.47 -16.64 -50.22
CA LEU A 123 -1.51 -16.17 -49.23
C LEU A 123 -2.03 -14.88 -48.60
N THR A 124 -2.25 -14.90 -47.29
CA THR A 124 -2.73 -13.74 -46.54
C THR A 124 -1.57 -13.09 -45.80
N ILE A 125 -1.34 -11.81 -46.04
CA ILE A 125 -0.31 -11.00 -45.41
C ILE A 125 -0.98 -10.03 -44.44
N TYR A 126 -0.62 -10.14 -43.16
CA TYR A 126 -1.12 -9.30 -42.09
C TYR A 126 -0.15 -8.17 -41.81
N PHE A 127 -0.65 -6.96 -41.66
CA PHE A 127 0.19 -5.79 -41.43
C PHE A 127 -0.46 -4.75 -40.52
N THR A 128 0.37 -3.91 -39.91
CA THR A 128 -0.05 -2.69 -39.23
C THR A 128 0.47 -1.47 -40.00
N ALA A 129 -0.34 -0.41 -40.06
CA ALA A 129 0.02 0.86 -40.67
C ALA A 129 -0.77 1.99 -39.99
N GLU A 130 -0.12 3.14 -39.79
CA GLU A 130 -0.75 4.31 -39.16
C GLU A 130 -1.59 5.13 -40.15
N GLN A 131 -1.24 5.07 -41.44
CA GLN A 131 -1.90 5.77 -42.53
C GLN A 131 -2.32 4.81 -43.63
N ARG A 132 -3.16 5.28 -44.56
CA ARG A 132 -3.60 4.48 -45.71
C ARG A 132 -2.42 4.21 -46.64
N VAL A 133 -2.21 2.94 -46.99
CA VAL A 133 -1.10 2.49 -47.85
C VAL A 133 -1.64 2.08 -49.22
N ASP A 134 -1.00 2.53 -50.31
CA ASP A 134 -1.31 2.06 -51.66
C ASP A 134 -0.46 0.82 -52.00
N PHE A 135 -1.08 -0.35 -51.95
CA PHE A 135 -0.41 -1.63 -52.12
C PHE A 135 -0.50 -2.21 -53.54
N ARG A 136 -1.01 -1.46 -54.53
CA ARG A 136 -1.23 -2.01 -55.90
C ARG A 136 0.05 -2.50 -56.58
N ALA A 137 1.18 -1.84 -56.35
CA ALA A 137 2.48 -2.29 -56.88
C ALA A 137 2.97 -3.54 -56.14
N LEU A 138 2.90 -3.53 -54.80
CA LEU A 138 3.28 -4.64 -53.95
C LEU A 138 2.47 -5.92 -54.25
N VAL A 139 1.14 -5.81 -54.41
CA VAL A 139 0.29 -6.98 -54.71
C VAL A 139 0.67 -7.63 -56.03
N ARG A 140 1.00 -6.84 -57.07
CA ARG A 140 1.43 -7.37 -58.36
C ARG A 140 2.77 -8.10 -58.25
N ASP A 141 3.71 -7.53 -57.51
CA ASP A 141 5.03 -8.12 -57.26
C ASP A 141 4.91 -9.44 -56.47
N LEU A 142 4.19 -9.42 -55.34
CA LEU A 142 3.97 -10.61 -54.52
C LEU A 142 3.19 -11.70 -55.28
N ALA A 143 2.19 -11.34 -56.10
CA ALA A 143 1.44 -12.30 -56.91
C ALA A 143 2.32 -12.94 -57.98
N SER A 144 3.23 -12.18 -58.60
CA SER A 144 4.21 -12.70 -59.55
C SER A 144 5.23 -13.62 -58.87
N LEU A 145 5.66 -13.27 -57.65
CA LEU A 145 6.67 -14.00 -56.88
C LEU A 145 6.13 -15.35 -56.37
N PHE A 146 4.96 -15.33 -55.74
CA PHE A 146 4.38 -16.51 -55.08
C PHE A 146 3.40 -17.29 -55.96
N ARG A 147 3.07 -16.76 -57.16
CA ARG A 147 2.15 -17.37 -58.14
C ARG A 147 0.83 -17.83 -57.51
N THR A 148 0.30 -17.01 -56.60
CA THR A 148 -0.90 -17.29 -55.83
C THR A 148 -1.69 -16.00 -55.64
N ARG A 149 -2.93 -16.11 -55.15
CA ARG A 149 -3.73 -14.93 -54.80
C ARG A 149 -3.19 -14.32 -53.50
N ILE A 150 -2.83 -13.03 -53.56
CA ILE A 150 -2.38 -12.27 -52.40
C ILE A 150 -3.56 -11.53 -51.76
N GLU A 151 -3.74 -11.71 -50.47
CA GLU A 151 -4.69 -10.97 -49.65
C GLU A 151 -3.93 -10.15 -48.61
N LEU A 152 -4.16 -8.84 -48.56
CA LEU A 152 -3.54 -7.95 -47.57
C LEU A 152 -4.57 -7.58 -46.52
N ARG A 153 -4.28 -7.86 -45.25
CA ARG A 153 -5.19 -7.60 -44.13
C ARG A 153 -4.54 -6.70 -43.09
N GLN A 154 -5.05 -5.48 -42.99
CA GLN A 154 -4.64 -4.56 -41.94
C GLN A 154 -5.23 -5.04 -40.61
N ILE A 155 -4.41 -5.07 -39.57
CA ILE A 155 -4.80 -5.45 -38.21
C ILE A 155 -4.41 -4.36 -37.21
N GLY A 156 -5.10 -4.31 -36.07
CA GLY A 156 -4.75 -3.41 -34.97
C GLY A 156 -3.64 -3.98 -34.09
N ALA A 157 -3.04 -3.14 -33.24
CA ALA A 157 -1.97 -3.56 -32.32
C ALA A 157 -2.38 -4.70 -31.36
N ARG A 158 -3.67 -4.77 -30.96
CA ARG A 158 -4.20 -5.87 -30.14
C ARG A 158 -4.32 -7.17 -30.92
N ASP A 159 -4.78 -7.10 -32.17
CA ASP A 159 -4.90 -8.27 -33.04
C ASP A 159 -3.52 -8.81 -33.44
N GLU A 160 -2.54 -7.93 -33.63
CA GLU A 160 -1.13 -8.28 -33.80
C GLU A 160 -0.61 -9.06 -32.58
N ALA A 161 -0.80 -8.54 -31.36
CA ALA A 161 -0.38 -9.24 -30.14
C ALA A 161 -1.14 -10.55 -29.89
N LYS A 162 -2.44 -10.61 -30.23
CA LYS A 162 -3.24 -11.85 -30.16
C LYS A 162 -2.68 -12.94 -31.09
N ARG A 163 -2.20 -12.53 -32.26
CA ARG A 163 -1.75 -13.43 -33.32
C ARG A 163 -0.32 -13.91 -33.12
N LEU A 164 0.57 -13.03 -32.66
CA LEU A 164 1.95 -13.36 -32.29
C LEU A 164 2.02 -14.13 -30.97
N ASP A 165 0.98 -14.01 -30.13
CA ASP A 165 0.94 -14.54 -28.77
C ASP A 165 2.12 -14.04 -27.91
N GLY A 166 2.22 -14.51 -26.68
CA GLY A 166 3.30 -14.19 -25.77
C GLY A 166 2.90 -14.30 -24.31
N ILE A 167 3.74 -13.75 -23.44
CA ILE A 167 3.51 -13.76 -22.00
C ILE A 167 3.06 -12.38 -21.56
N GLY A 168 1.90 -12.31 -20.93
CA GLY A 168 1.38 -11.11 -20.29
C GLY A 168 2.15 -10.76 -19.03
N ARG A 169 1.96 -9.54 -18.54
CA ARG A 169 2.65 -9.04 -17.33
C ARG A 169 2.31 -9.83 -16.06
N CYS A 170 1.21 -10.60 -16.08
CA CYS A 170 0.84 -11.54 -15.02
C CYS A 170 1.62 -12.87 -15.06
N GLY A 171 2.60 -13.02 -15.96
CA GLY A 171 3.39 -14.24 -16.11
C GLY A 171 2.65 -15.39 -16.83
N ARG A 172 1.46 -15.14 -17.37
CA ARG A 172 0.63 -16.14 -18.09
C ARG A 172 0.55 -15.80 -19.58
N GLN A 173 0.19 -16.78 -20.41
CA GLN A 173 -0.14 -16.55 -21.83
C GLN A 173 -1.14 -15.39 -21.98
N LEU A 174 -0.98 -14.55 -23.01
CA LEU A 174 -1.81 -13.35 -23.21
C LEU A 174 -3.32 -13.68 -23.16
N CYS A 175 -4.09 -12.93 -22.35
CA CYS A 175 -5.56 -13.13 -22.24
C CYS A 175 -6.23 -13.17 -23.61
N ILE A 176 -5.85 -12.23 -24.48
CA ILE A 176 -6.36 -12.07 -25.84
C ILE A 176 -6.03 -13.23 -26.79
N ALA A 177 -4.96 -13.97 -26.54
CA ALA A 177 -4.56 -15.13 -27.33
C ALA A 177 -5.08 -16.45 -26.74
N SER A 178 -5.55 -16.47 -25.49
CA SER A 178 -5.96 -17.70 -24.81
C SER A 178 -7.49 -17.82 -24.66
N TRP A 179 -8.07 -17.09 -23.71
CA TRP A 179 -9.45 -17.28 -23.26
C TRP A 179 -10.32 -16.03 -23.33
N LEU A 180 -9.76 -14.86 -23.66
CA LEU A 180 -10.48 -13.60 -23.86
C LEU A 180 -10.34 -13.10 -25.31
N PRO A 181 -10.83 -13.86 -26.31
CA PRO A 181 -10.53 -13.62 -27.72
C PRO A 181 -11.17 -12.34 -28.30
N GLU A 182 -12.21 -11.79 -27.65
CA GLU A 182 -12.89 -10.56 -28.06
C GLU A 182 -12.58 -9.43 -27.08
N GLY A 183 -11.87 -8.41 -27.57
CA GLY A 183 -11.51 -7.25 -26.76
C GLY A 183 -12.57 -6.18 -26.81
N ARG A 184 -13.37 -6.02 -25.75
CA ARG A 184 -14.17 -4.81 -25.57
C ARG A 184 -13.27 -3.57 -25.45
N PRO A 185 -13.73 -2.38 -25.87
CA PRO A 185 -12.97 -1.15 -25.71
C PRO A 185 -12.60 -0.95 -24.23
N VAL A 186 -11.31 -0.72 -23.98
CA VAL A 186 -10.81 -0.44 -22.63
C VAL A 186 -10.47 1.04 -22.57
N SER A 187 -11.10 1.75 -21.66
CA SER A 187 -10.86 3.17 -21.40
C SER A 187 -10.05 3.36 -20.12
N LEU A 188 -9.43 4.54 -19.98
CA LEU A 188 -8.77 4.94 -18.72
C LEU A 188 -9.75 4.99 -17.54
N SER A 189 -11.04 5.21 -17.79
CA SER A 189 -12.07 5.18 -16.74
C SER A 189 -12.19 3.82 -16.06
N LEU A 190 -11.92 2.71 -16.76
CA LEU A 190 -11.94 1.37 -16.17
C LEU A 190 -10.77 1.15 -15.20
N ALA A 191 -9.57 1.65 -15.54
CA ALA A 191 -8.40 1.63 -14.65
C ALA A 191 -8.65 2.47 -13.38
N LYS A 192 -9.21 3.67 -13.55
CA LYS A 192 -9.64 4.54 -12.42
C LYS A 192 -10.69 3.84 -11.57
N ALA A 193 -11.70 3.24 -12.20
CA ALA A 193 -12.77 2.55 -11.50
C ALA A 193 -12.27 1.34 -10.69
N GLN A 194 -11.09 0.82 -10.99
CA GLN A 194 -10.46 -0.29 -10.26
C GLN A 194 -9.32 0.16 -9.34
N GLY A 195 -9.13 1.47 -9.16
CA GLY A 195 -8.11 2.02 -8.25
C GLY A 195 -6.66 1.76 -8.71
N LEU A 196 -6.44 1.46 -9.98
CA LEU A 196 -5.10 1.22 -10.52
C LEU A 196 -4.40 2.54 -10.84
N SER A 197 -3.09 2.59 -10.56
CA SER A 197 -2.22 3.69 -10.94
C SER A 197 -2.30 3.96 -12.45
N LEU A 198 -2.41 5.24 -12.85
CA LEU A 198 -2.56 5.62 -14.25
C LEU A 198 -1.25 5.68 -15.04
N ASN A 199 -0.16 5.18 -14.44
CA ASN A 199 1.12 5.04 -15.13
C ASN A 199 0.95 4.14 -16.37
N PRO A 200 1.20 4.65 -17.59
CA PRO A 200 1.03 3.87 -18.83
C PRO A 200 1.80 2.54 -18.82
N VAL A 201 2.96 2.48 -18.16
CA VAL A 201 3.73 1.24 -18.01
C VAL A 201 2.98 0.21 -17.18
N GLN A 202 2.19 0.63 -16.19
CA GLN A 202 1.46 -0.25 -15.29
C GLN A 202 0.13 -0.74 -15.89
N ILE A 203 -0.53 0.07 -16.71
CA ILE A 203 -1.88 -0.22 -17.24
C ILE A 203 -1.91 -0.60 -18.72
N SER A 204 -0.76 -0.60 -19.41
CA SER A 204 -0.67 -1.05 -20.80
C SER A 204 -0.21 -2.50 -20.91
N GLY A 205 -0.83 -3.24 -21.82
CA GLY A 205 -0.38 -4.55 -22.24
C GLY A 205 0.76 -4.48 -23.25
N PRO A 206 1.35 -5.63 -23.63
CA PRO A 206 2.46 -5.70 -24.60
C PRO A 206 2.12 -5.13 -25.98
N CYS A 207 0.83 -5.02 -26.31
CA CYS A 207 0.35 -4.35 -27.53
C CYS A 207 0.40 -2.81 -27.48
N GLY A 208 0.91 -2.21 -26.38
CA GLY A 208 0.92 -0.76 -26.17
C GLY A 208 -0.46 -0.14 -25.92
N ARG A 209 -1.51 -0.95 -25.77
CA ARG A 209 -2.87 -0.52 -25.42
C ARG A 209 -3.20 -0.92 -23.98
N LEU A 210 -4.22 -0.30 -23.40
CA LEU A 210 -4.69 -0.62 -22.05
C LEU A 210 -5.00 -2.11 -21.88
N LEU A 211 -4.69 -2.66 -20.70
CA LEU A 211 -4.82 -4.08 -20.36
C LEU A 211 -6.25 -4.61 -20.57
N CYS A 212 -6.37 -5.81 -21.18
CA CYS A 212 -7.66 -6.48 -21.40
C CYS A 212 -8.41 -6.79 -20.09
N CYS A 213 -7.67 -7.13 -19.03
CA CYS A 213 -8.23 -7.51 -17.73
C CYS A 213 -9.04 -6.39 -17.06
N LEU A 214 -8.71 -5.12 -17.35
CA LEU A 214 -9.45 -3.97 -16.81
C LEU A 214 -10.93 -4.02 -17.17
N HIS A 215 -11.29 -4.42 -18.38
CA HIS A 215 -12.70 -4.54 -18.71
C HIS A 215 -13.31 -5.82 -18.14
N TYR A 216 -12.56 -6.92 -18.19
CA TYR A 216 -13.02 -8.24 -17.72
C TYR A 216 -13.42 -8.23 -16.24
N GLU A 217 -12.67 -7.53 -15.38
CA GLU A 217 -12.93 -7.49 -13.94
C GLU A 217 -13.94 -6.40 -13.54
N HIS A 218 -14.21 -5.42 -14.41
CA HIS A 218 -15.00 -4.23 -14.06
C HIS A 218 -16.42 -4.53 -13.59
N ASP A 219 -17.13 -5.44 -14.28
CA ASP A 219 -18.52 -5.78 -13.95
C ASP A 219 -18.63 -6.39 -12.55
N PHE A 220 -17.61 -7.14 -12.12
CA PHE A 220 -17.51 -7.66 -10.75
C PHE A 220 -17.41 -6.53 -9.72
N TYR A 221 -16.50 -5.56 -9.93
CA TYR A 221 -16.35 -4.40 -9.04
C TYR A 221 -17.64 -3.55 -8.96
N VAL A 222 -18.34 -3.36 -10.08
CA VAL A 222 -19.59 -2.58 -10.12
C VAL A 222 -20.71 -3.29 -9.36
N GLN A 223 -20.82 -4.62 -9.49
CA GLN A 223 -21.84 -5.40 -8.77
C GLN A 223 -21.61 -5.41 -7.26
N GLN A 224 -20.36 -5.45 -6.81
CA GLN A 224 -20.03 -5.36 -5.38
C GLN A 224 -20.36 -3.97 -4.80
N ARG A 225 -20.04 -2.89 -5.51
CA ARG A 225 -20.29 -1.51 -5.05
C ARG A 225 -21.76 -1.16 -4.79
N LYS A 226 -22.70 -1.84 -5.46
CA LYS A 226 -24.15 -1.60 -5.28
C LYS A 226 -24.69 -2.12 -3.94
N ARG A 227 -23.89 -2.81 -3.13
CA ARG A 227 -24.33 -3.47 -1.89
C ARG A 227 -23.96 -2.75 -0.58
N PHE A 228 -23.33 -1.57 -0.60
CA PHE A 228 -22.74 -0.98 0.62
C PHE A 228 -23.19 0.46 0.97
N PRO A 229 -23.35 0.80 2.28
CA PRO A 229 -23.66 2.15 2.76
C PRO A 229 -22.42 3.07 2.84
N LYS A 230 -22.67 4.40 2.85
CA LYS A 230 -21.68 5.49 2.70
C LYS A 230 -21.17 6.08 4.04
N GLU A 231 -20.08 6.85 3.98
CA GLU A 231 -19.49 7.65 5.05
C GLU A 231 -20.44 8.61 5.77
N GLY A 232 -20.19 8.84 7.05
CA GLY A 232 -20.98 9.75 7.89
C GLY A 232 -22.37 9.21 8.23
N LYS A 233 -22.77 8.08 7.66
CA LYS A 233 -24.03 7.42 7.97
C LYS A 233 -23.92 6.77 9.35
N ALA A 234 -24.78 7.23 10.25
CA ALA A 234 -25.11 6.57 11.51
C ALA A 234 -25.45 5.09 11.25
N LEU A 235 -24.65 4.18 11.80
CA LEU A 235 -24.94 2.75 11.81
C LEU A 235 -25.53 2.39 13.18
N LYS A 236 -26.70 1.77 13.18
CA LYS A 236 -27.23 1.12 14.38
C LYS A 236 -26.55 -0.24 14.52
N THR A 237 -25.69 -0.36 15.53
CA THR A 237 -25.10 -1.62 15.99
C THR A 237 -25.88 -2.11 17.21
N ALA A 238 -25.47 -3.25 17.77
CA ALA A 238 -26.07 -3.77 19.00
C ALA A 238 -25.85 -2.84 20.21
N GLU A 239 -24.88 -1.92 20.14
CA GLU A 239 -24.51 -1.02 21.24
C GLU A 239 -24.99 0.43 21.06
N GLY A 240 -25.44 0.81 19.85
CA GLY A 240 -25.97 2.14 19.63
C GLY A 240 -25.75 2.67 18.21
N THR A 241 -25.69 3.99 18.07
CA THR A 241 -25.43 4.66 16.80
C THR A 241 -23.97 5.10 16.73
N GLU A 242 -23.19 4.54 15.82
CA GLU A 242 -21.73 4.71 15.80
C GLU A 242 -21.21 5.33 14.47
N GLN A 243 -20.04 5.99 14.53
CA GLN A 243 -19.34 6.67 13.42
C GLN A 243 -17.83 6.36 13.41
N VAL A 244 -17.21 6.28 12.23
CA VAL A 244 -15.81 5.84 12.02
C VAL A 244 -14.87 7.01 11.68
N VAL A 245 -13.69 7.10 12.34
CA VAL A 245 -12.88 8.35 12.40
C VAL A 245 -11.37 8.25 11.99
N ALA A 246 -10.76 7.07 11.77
CA ALA A 246 -9.33 6.81 11.31
C ALA A 246 -8.24 6.62 12.41
N VAL A 247 -7.08 6.00 12.05
CA VAL A 247 -5.89 5.74 12.93
C VAL A 247 -4.57 5.70 12.13
N ASP A 248 -3.52 6.38 12.62
CA ASP A 248 -2.08 5.99 12.51
C ASP A 248 -1.17 6.83 13.44
N ILE A 249 -0.75 6.33 14.62
CA ILE A 249 0.20 7.05 15.53
C ILE A 249 1.17 6.14 16.35
N VAL A 250 1.05 4.80 16.32
CA VAL A 250 1.84 3.93 17.24
C VAL A 250 3.35 3.95 16.98
N GLY A 251 3.79 4.21 15.74
CA GLY A 251 5.21 4.25 15.40
C GLY A 251 6.00 5.33 16.13
N ALA A 252 5.43 6.54 16.27
CA ALA A 252 6.09 7.63 16.99
C ALA A 252 6.26 7.31 18.49
N ASP A 253 5.26 6.68 19.10
CA ASP A 253 5.34 6.23 20.50
C ASP A 253 6.40 5.15 20.71
N CYS A 254 6.48 4.18 19.79
CA CYS A 254 7.53 3.16 19.83
C CYS A 254 8.93 3.79 19.79
N ILE A 255 9.14 4.78 18.92
CA ILE A 255 10.40 5.52 18.83
C ILE A 255 10.68 6.27 20.14
N ALA A 256 9.70 7.00 20.67
CA ALA A 256 9.85 7.74 21.93
C ALA A 256 10.23 6.81 23.09
N ARG A 257 9.55 5.67 23.23
CA ARG A 257 9.84 4.65 24.25
C ARG A 257 11.25 4.07 24.09
N TYR A 258 11.65 3.74 22.86
CA TYR A 258 13.01 3.27 22.59
C TYR A 258 14.08 4.31 22.96
N ARG A 259 13.86 5.58 22.61
CA ARG A 259 14.79 6.68 22.93
C ARG A 259 14.93 6.88 24.45
N ARG A 260 13.82 6.85 25.20
CA ARG A 260 13.85 6.86 26.67
C ARG A 260 14.58 5.65 27.25
N LEU A 261 14.36 4.47 26.67
CA LEU A 261 15.06 3.24 27.08
C LEU A 261 16.57 3.32 26.82
N ARG A 262 16.99 3.98 25.74
CA ARG A 262 18.39 4.28 25.43
C ARG A 262 19.00 5.34 26.35
N GLY A 263 18.18 6.03 27.15
CA GLY A 263 18.61 7.04 28.11
C GLY A 263 18.55 8.48 27.59
N ASP A 264 17.92 8.73 26.44
CA ASP A 264 17.72 10.08 25.94
C ASP A 264 16.67 10.84 26.78
N GLU A 265 16.84 12.15 26.93
CA GLU A 265 15.77 13.03 27.37
C GLU A 265 14.78 13.24 26.22
N VAL A 266 13.56 12.72 26.36
CA VAL A 266 12.55 12.73 25.30
C VAL A 266 11.40 13.64 25.67
N HIS A 267 11.00 14.49 24.74
CA HIS A 267 9.72 15.17 24.73
C HIS A 267 8.92 14.74 23.49
N PHE A 268 7.89 13.93 23.69
CA PHE A 268 7.04 13.39 22.63
C PHE A 268 5.70 14.13 22.59
N LEU A 269 5.52 14.91 21.52
CA LEU A 269 4.31 15.70 21.28
C LEU A 269 3.30 14.93 20.41
N MET A 270 2.04 14.94 20.84
CA MET A 270 0.88 14.59 20.02
C MET A 270 -0.16 15.72 20.10
N GLY A 271 -1.15 15.73 19.22
CA GLY A 271 -2.17 16.77 19.25
C GLY A 271 -3.32 16.56 18.29
N MET A 272 -4.20 17.55 18.26
CA MET A 272 -5.34 17.60 17.36
C MET A 272 -5.43 18.95 16.65
N ASP A 273 -5.56 18.89 15.34
CA ASP A 273 -5.94 20.03 14.50
C ASP A 273 -7.46 20.19 14.52
N GLU A 274 -7.90 21.37 14.94
CA GLU A 274 -9.29 21.66 15.28
C GLU A 274 -9.94 22.69 14.37
N HIS A 275 -9.18 23.36 13.48
CA HIS A 275 -9.66 24.52 12.73
C HIS A 275 -9.93 24.17 11.27
N SER A 276 -11.14 23.71 10.97
CA SER A 276 -11.46 23.24 9.61
C SER A 276 -12.91 23.52 9.21
N GLN A 277 -13.17 23.62 7.90
CA GLN A 277 -14.54 23.75 7.39
C GLN A 277 -15.34 22.47 7.69
N SER A 278 -14.66 21.32 7.69
CA SER A 278 -15.27 20.04 8.02
C SER A 278 -15.74 19.96 9.48
N VAL A 279 -15.04 20.60 10.42
CA VAL A 279 -15.48 20.74 11.82
C VAL A 279 -16.79 21.53 11.92
N ILE A 280 -16.89 22.67 11.22
CA ILE A 280 -18.14 23.47 11.20
C ILE A 280 -19.32 22.62 10.70
N GLN A 281 -19.12 21.90 9.60
CA GLN A 281 -20.16 21.06 9.00
C GLN A 281 -20.57 19.91 9.92
N ALA A 282 -19.60 19.27 10.58
CA ALA A 282 -19.86 18.17 11.50
C ALA A 282 -20.59 18.64 12.76
N ALA A 283 -20.15 19.74 13.36
CA ALA A 283 -20.79 20.38 14.50
C ALA A 283 -22.25 20.77 14.19
N ALA A 284 -22.49 21.39 13.03
CA ALA A 284 -23.84 21.73 12.58
C ALA A 284 -24.74 20.50 12.40
N ARG A 285 -24.22 19.39 11.84
CA ARG A 285 -24.97 18.12 11.72
C ARG A 285 -25.28 17.49 13.06
N ALA A 286 -24.40 17.65 14.05
CA ALA A 286 -24.59 17.19 15.42
C ALA A 286 -25.37 18.18 16.29
N ASN A 287 -25.77 19.33 15.74
CA ASN A 287 -26.50 20.39 16.43
C ASN A 287 -25.80 20.90 17.70
N VAL A 288 -24.47 21.06 17.63
CA VAL A 288 -23.61 21.62 18.68
C VAL A 288 -22.71 22.72 18.10
N SER A 289 -22.08 23.53 18.94
CA SER A 289 -21.07 24.50 18.48
C SER A 289 -19.79 23.80 17.99
N PRO A 290 -19.00 24.42 17.09
CA PRO A 290 -17.70 23.90 16.70
C PRO A 290 -16.76 23.62 17.89
N ARG A 291 -16.82 24.48 18.92
CA ARG A 291 -16.05 24.31 20.15
C ARG A 291 -16.42 23.04 20.90
N GLU A 292 -17.71 22.84 21.16
CA GLU A 292 -18.21 21.63 21.84
C GLU A 292 -17.89 20.36 21.04
N TRP A 293 -18.00 20.44 19.70
CA TRP A 293 -17.65 19.33 18.82
C TRP A 293 -16.18 18.91 18.95
N VAL A 294 -15.24 19.86 18.87
CA VAL A 294 -13.81 19.55 18.99
C VAL A 294 -13.43 19.18 20.43
N ASP A 295 -14.06 19.73 21.46
CA ASP A 295 -13.83 19.33 22.85
C ASP A 295 -14.23 17.85 23.07
N GLY A 296 -15.35 17.40 22.49
CA GLY A 296 -15.76 15.99 22.49
C GLY A 296 -14.80 15.07 21.72
N MET A 297 -14.36 15.51 20.53
CA MET A 297 -13.38 14.76 19.73
C MET A 297 -12.03 14.65 20.46
N ALA A 298 -11.54 15.74 21.06
CA ALA A 298 -10.28 15.76 21.80
C ALA A 298 -10.30 14.73 22.94
N THR A 299 -11.41 14.67 23.67
CA THR A 299 -11.61 13.66 24.73
C THR A 299 -11.57 12.24 24.17
N THR A 300 -12.23 12.01 23.05
CA THR A 300 -12.29 10.69 22.38
C THR A 300 -10.91 10.24 21.92
N PHE A 301 -10.15 11.11 21.24
CA PHE A 301 -8.78 10.81 20.79
C PHE A 301 -7.85 10.58 21.98
N ALA A 302 -7.88 11.45 22.99
CA ALA A 302 -7.08 11.28 24.20
C ALA A 302 -7.36 9.95 24.91
N ASN A 303 -8.62 9.50 24.93
CA ASN A 303 -8.99 8.19 25.46
C ASN A 303 -8.42 7.05 24.60
N TYR A 304 -8.51 7.13 23.28
CA TYR A 304 -7.89 6.12 22.41
C TYR A 304 -6.37 6.04 22.60
N TRP A 305 -5.68 7.17 22.72
CA TRP A 305 -4.23 7.21 22.96
C TRP A 305 -3.87 6.63 24.33
N ARG A 306 -4.68 6.89 25.36
CA ARG A 306 -4.51 6.26 26.68
C ARG A 306 -4.72 4.76 26.61
N THR A 307 -5.77 4.29 25.95
CA THR A 307 -6.04 2.85 25.79
C THR A 307 -4.96 2.16 24.97
N LEU A 308 -4.36 2.85 24.00
CA LEU A 308 -3.20 2.38 23.23
C LEU A 308 -1.86 2.55 23.97
N GLU A 309 -1.87 2.94 25.24
CA GLU A 309 -0.66 3.13 26.03
C GLU A 309 0.33 4.10 25.35
N CYS A 310 -0.14 5.16 24.69
CA CYS A 310 0.73 6.21 24.15
C CYS A 310 1.35 7.03 25.29
N SER A 311 2.63 7.32 25.16
CA SER A 311 3.48 7.97 26.16
C SER A 311 3.87 9.40 25.78
N ASN A 312 2.96 10.13 25.14
CA ASN A 312 3.19 11.53 24.80
C ASN A 312 3.31 12.39 26.09
N ASP A 313 4.26 13.31 26.10
CA ASP A 313 4.53 14.22 27.21
C ASP A 313 3.62 15.46 27.18
N ASP A 314 3.09 15.78 25.99
CA ASP A 314 2.13 16.87 25.78
C ASP A 314 1.06 16.48 24.75
N TRP A 315 -0.11 17.10 24.86
CA TRP A 315 -1.25 16.97 23.97
C TRP A 315 -1.71 18.36 23.54
N ILE A 316 -1.21 18.84 22.40
CA ILE A 316 -1.52 20.18 21.89
C ILE A 316 -2.85 20.20 21.14
N ARG A 317 -3.69 21.18 21.44
CA ARG A 317 -4.91 21.47 20.67
C ARG A 317 -4.80 22.85 20.01
N THR A 318 -5.17 22.96 18.73
CA THR A 318 -5.00 24.24 18.02
C THR A 318 -5.92 25.35 18.53
N THR A 319 -6.99 25.04 19.26
CA THR A 319 -7.80 26.06 19.94
C THR A 319 -7.20 26.58 21.25
N GLU A 320 -6.05 26.08 21.70
CA GLU A 320 -5.43 26.55 22.94
C GLU A 320 -4.82 27.96 22.80
N PRO A 321 -4.94 28.84 23.82
CA PRO A 321 -4.37 30.18 23.77
C PRO A 321 -2.87 30.20 23.47
N ARG A 322 -2.09 29.23 23.97
CA ARG A 322 -0.64 29.14 23.68
C ARG A 322 -0.36 28.91 22.19
N HIS A 323 -1.20 28.12 21.53
CA HIS A 323 -1.08 27.87 20.09
C HIS A 323 -1.42 29.11 19.29
N VAL A 324 -2.54 29.76 19.62
CA VAL A 324 -2.97 31.01 18.97
C VAL A 324 -1.88 32.09 19.06
N ARG A 325 -1.25 32.27 20.24
CA ARG A 325 -0.11 33.20 20.40
C ARG A 325 1.07 32.81 19.51
N GLY A 326 1.41 31.52 19.44
CA GLY A 326 2.51 31.04 18.60
C GLY A 326 2.27 31.28 17.10
N VAL A 327 1.03 31.10 16.62
CA VAL A 327 0.64 31.37 15.23
C VAL A 327 0.77 32.85 14.89
N VAL A 328 0.21 33.71 15.73
CA VAL A 328 0.31 35.18 15.58
C VAL A 328 1.78 35.61 15.55
N ALA A 329 2.56 35.15 16.53
CA ALA A 329 3.97 35.52 16.65
C ALA A 329 4.82 35.04 15.46
N LEU A 330 4.56 33.85 14.91
CA LEU A 330 5.31 33.37 13.74
C LEU A 330 5.00 34.21 12.50
N LEU A 331 3.71 34.51 12.26
CA LEU A 331 3.29 35.34 11.12
C LEU A 331 3.86 36.76 11.22
N GLU A 332 3.79 37.39 12.40
CA GLU A 332 4.41 38.70 12.64
C GLU A 332 5.92 38.66 12.42
N ARG A 333 6.60 37.58 12.85
CA ARG A 333 8.05 37.41 12.65
C ARG A 333 8.41 37.27 11.17
N ILE A 334 7.62 36.54 10.39
CA ILE A 334 7.79 36.45 8.94
C ILE A 334 7.59 37.84 8.32
N GLN A 335 6.50 38.53 8.65
CA GLN A 335 6.20 39.88 8.14
C GLN A 335 7.35 40.87 8.42
N GLN A 336 7.94 40.82 9.62
CA GLN A 336 9.04 41.70 10.02
C GLN A 336 10.35 41.39 9.28
N ARG A 337 10.66 40.10 9.05
CA ARG A 337 11.94 39.68 8.43
C ARG A 337 11.91 39.63 6.91
N ARG A 338 10.74 39.38 6.34
CA ARG A 338 10.49 39.09 4.93
C ARG A 338 9.10 39.61 4.53
N ALA A 339 8.92 40.92 4.61
CA ALA A 339 7.64 41.56 4.29
C ALA A 339 7.12 41.17 2.88
N ASP A 340 8.01 40.96 1.91
CA ASP A 340 7.64 40.57 0.55
C ASP A 340 7.15 39.12 0.41
N ASP A 341 7.40 38.27 1.42
CA ASP A 341 6.96 36.88 1.41
C ASP A 341 5.48 36.74 1.80
N LEU A 342 4.90 37.75 2.44
CA LEU A 342 3.49 37.83 2.77
C LEU A 342 2.84 38.96 1.98
N TYR A 343 1.93 38.62 1.08
CA TYR A 343 1.26 39.61 0.24
C TYR A 343 -0.21 39.26 0.02
N VAL A 344 -1.01 40.26 -0.32
CA VAL A 344 -2.44 40.07 -0.59
C VAL A 344 -2.65 39.97 -2.10
N ALA A 345 -3.42 38.98 -2.54
CA ALA A 345 -3.82 38.84 -3.93
C ALA A 345 -5.26 38.31 -4.04
N ASP A 346 -5.91 38.66 -5.15
CA ASP A 346 -7.16 38.01 -5.54
C ASP A 346 -6.84 36.64 -6.16
N TYR A 347 -7.55 35.62 -5.72
CA TYR A 347 -7.40 34.26 -6.21
C TYR A 347 -8.75 33.70 -6.64
N GLU A 348 -8.77 33.11 -7.83
CA GLU A 348 -9.94 32.43 -8.37
C GLU A 348 -9.54 31.00 -8.74
N GLY A 349 -10.25 30.03 -8.19
CA GLY A 349 -9.94 28.62 -8.41
C GLY A 349 -11.03 27.68 -7.92
N LEU A 350 -10.82 26.39 -8.20
CA LEU A 350 -11.72 25.32 -7.79
C LEU A 350 -11.26 24.75 -6.45
N TYR A 351 -12.06 24.93 -5.39
CA TYR A 351 -11.74 24.51 -4.03
C TYR A 351 -12.33 23.13 -3.70
N CYS A 352 -11.51 22.25 -3.11
CA CYS A 352 -11.96 20.95 -2.62
C CYS A 352 -12.15 20.98 -1.11
N THR A 353 -13.38 20.81 -0.63
CA THR A 353 -13.70 20.79 0.80
C THR A 353 -13.13 19.59 1.55
N GLY A 354 -12.90 18.46 0.89
CA GLY A 354 -12.29 17.28 1.52
C GLY A 354 -10.78 17.38 1.71
N CYS A 355 -10.08 18.04 0.78
CA CYS A 355 -8.64 18.30 0.92
C CYS A 355 -8.35 19.59 1.70
N GLU A 356 -9.37 20.44 1.87
CA GLU A 356 -9.26 21.81 2.33
C GLU A 356 -8.19 22.59 1.55
N GLU A 357 -8.22 22.48 0.22
CA GLU A 357 -7.21 23.06 -0.66
C GLU A 357 -7.79 23.37 -2.05
N PHE A 358 -7.30 24.46 -2.66
CA PHE A 358 -7.51 24.74 -4.07
C PHE A 358 -6.83 23.69 -4.95
N LYS A 359 -7.49 23.32 -6.04
CA LYS A 359 -7.00 22.28 -6.95
C LYS A 359 -6.52 22.87 -8.25
N GLN A 360 -5.30 22.49 -8.61
CA GLN A 360 -4.70 22.77 -9.91
C GLN A 360 -5.39 21.94 -11.00
N PRO A 361 -5.39 22.37 -12.27
CA PRO A 361 -6.05 21.64 -13.35
C PRO A 361 -5.65 20.15 -13.45
N ALA A 362 -4.37 19.84 -13.20
CA ALA A 362 -3.86 18.46 -13.21
C ALA A 362 -4.41 17.59 -12.06
N GLN A 363 -4.93 18.20 -11.00
CA GLN A 363 -5.54 17.55 -9.84
C GLN A 363 -7.06 17.39 -9.97
N ILE A 364 -7.63 17.78 -11.12
CA ILE A 364 -9.07 17.78 -11.38
C ILE A 364 -9.38 16.79 -12.49
N VAL A 365 -10.30 15.87 -12.24
CA VAL A 365 -10.77 14.87 -13.20
C VAL A 365 -12.29 14.91 -13.18
N ASN A 366 -12.89 15.17 -14.35
CA ASN A 366 -14.36 15.26 -14.53
C ASN A 366 -15.02 16.27 -13.57
N GLY A 367 -14.36 17.40 -13.26
CA GLY A 367 -14.90 18.42 -12.34
C GLY A 367 -14.70 18.12 -10.86
N HIS A 368 -14.07 17.00 -10.50
CA HIS A 368 -13.80 16.61 -9.11
C HIS A 368 -12.31 16.52 -8.80
N CYS A 369 -11.94 16.68 -7.54
CA CYS A 369 -10.58 16.42 -7.06
C CYS A 369 -10.22 14.93 -7.21
N ILE A 370 -8.99 14.63 -7.62
CA ILE A 370 -8.49 13.24 -7.71
C ILE A 370 -8.61 12.49 -6.37
N GLU A 371 -8.34 13.16 -5.24
CA GLU A 371 -8.38 12.57 -3.90
C GLU A 371 -9.82 12.39 -3.38
N HIS A 372 -10.74 13.25 -3.82
CA HIS A 372 -12.14 13.25 -3.37
C HIS A 372 -13.09 13.29 -4.57
N PRO A 373 -13.18 12.18 -5.34
CA PRO A 373 -13.95 12.13 -6.58
C PRO A 373 -15.47 12.20 -6.34
N THR A 374 -15.91 12.12 -5.09
CA THR A 374 -17.31 12.21 -4.65
C THR A 374 -17.70 13.61 -4.18
N LEU A 375 -16.74 14.53 -4.05
CA LEU A 375 -17.00 15.91 -3.64
C LEU A 375 -16.93 16.83 -4.85
N ASP A 376 -17.94 17.70 -4.99
CA ASP A 376 -17.92 18.76 -5.99
C ASP A 376 -16.86 19.79 -5.63
N LEU A 377 -16.14 20.27 -6.65
CA LEU A 377 -15.26 21.42 -6.49
C LEU A 377 -16.09 22.70 -6.52
N ILE A 378 -15.79 23.60 -5.59
CA ILE A 378 -16.50 24.87 -5.44
C ILE A 378 -15.69 25.95 -6.17
N PRO A 379 -16.24 26.62 -7.21
CA PRO A 379 -15.63 27.81 -7.76
C PRO A 379 -15.62 28.91 -6.70
N THR A 380 -14.43 29.36 -6.33
CA THR A 380 -14.24 30.29 -5.24
C THR A 380 -13.31 31.40 -5.71
N ARG A 381 -13.77 32.64 -5.57
CA ARG A 381 -12.98 33.84 -5.76
C ARG A 381 -12.87 34.58 -4.44
N GLU A 382 -11.66 34.72 -3.93
CA GLU A 382 -11.38 35.32 -2.63
C GLU A 382 -10.14 36.21 -2.72
N ARG A 383 -10.16 37.30 -1.96
CA ARG A 383 -8.96 38.10 -1.69
C ARG A 383 -8.31 37.53 -0.45
N ASN A 384 -7.16 36.89 -0.59
CA ASN A 384 -6.48 36.19 0.50
C ASN A 384 -5.05 36.69 0.68
N HIS A 385 -4.49 36.44 1.86
CA HIS A 385 -3.05 36.52 2.11
C HIS A 385 -2.36 35.32 1.49
N PHE A 386 -1.19 35.54 0.91
CA PHE A 386 -0.35 34.57 0.22
C PHE A 386 1.03 34.52 0.84
N PHE A 387 1.58 33.32 0.91
CA PHE A 387 2.99 33.08 1.22
C PHE A 387 3.76 32.77 -0.06
N ARG A 388 4.88 33.47 -0.27
CA ARG A 388 5.76 33.36 -1.44
C ARG A 388 6.61 32.09 -1.44
N LEU A 389 5.96 30.93 -1.42
CA LEU A 389 6.61 29.62 -1.40
C LEU A 389 7.53 29.40 -2.60
N SER A 390 7.21 29.98 -3.76
CA SER A 390 8.01 29.87 -4.99
C SER A 390 9.46 30.32 -4.81
N ALA A 391 9.72 31.27 -3.90
CA ALA A 391 11.06 31.78 -3.62
C ALA A 391 12.00 30.78 -2.92
N TYR A 392 11.46 29.70 -2.34
CA TYR A 392 12.19 28.80 -1.45
C TYR A 392 12.71 27.52 -2.12
N GLY A 393 12.25 27.19 -3.33
CA GLY A 393 12.51 25.90 -3.98
C GLY A 393 14.00 25.52 -4.05
N GLN A 394 14.85 26.42 -4.55
CA GLN A 394 16.30 26.14 -4.69
C GLN A 394 17.00 25.97 -3.33
N ARG A 395 16.56 26.69 -2.31
CA ARG A 395 17.13 26.56 -0.95
C ARG A 395 16.73 25.23 -0.35
N LEU A 396 15.48 24.81 -0.49
CA LEU A 396 14.98 23.52 -0.01
C LEU A 396 15.69 22.35 -0.70
N LEU A 397 15.89 22.39 -2.01
CA LEU A 397 16.65 21.36 -2.73
C LEU A 397 18.06 21.20 -2.19
N ARG A 398 18.74 22.31 -1.87
CA ARG A 398 20.08 22.29 -1.27
C ARG A 398 20.05 21.65 0.12
N LEU A 399 19.11 22.04 0.97
CA LEU A 399 18.99 21.53 2.34
C LEU A 399 18.72 20.02 2.36
N ILE A 400 17.85 19.55 1.46
CA ILE A 400 17.56 18.11 1.32
C ILE A 400 18.78 17.37 0.74
N GLY A 401 19.42 17.93 -0.29
CA GLY A 401 20.59 17.31 -0.94
C GLY A 401 21.84 17.23 -0.06
N THR A 402 21.97 18.11 0.93
CA THR A 402 23.07 18.13 1.91
C THR A 402 22.72 17.38 3.21
N ASN A 403 21.51 16.85 3.33
CA ASN A 403 20.97 16.25 4.55
C ASN A 403 20.89 17.21 5.77
N GLU A 404 20.91 18.53 5.56
CA GLU A 404 20.57 19.51 6.60
C GLU A 404 19.09 19.37 7.02
N LEU A 405 18.21 19.05 6.05
CA LEU A 405 16.84 18.58 6.29
C LEU A 405 16.73 17.15 5.77
N ARG A 406 16.72 16.18 6.67
CA ARG A 406 16.57 14.77 6.27
C ARG A 406 15.09 14.46 6.02
N VAL A 407 14.82 13.80 4.90
CA VAL A 407 13.50 13.24 4.58
C VAL A 407 13.68 11.75 4.37
N GLU A 408 12.93 10.96 5.12
CA GLU A 408 12.98 9.50 5.06
C GLU A 408 11.57 8.91 4.98
N PRO A 409 11.40 7.70 4.44
CA PRO A 409 12.42 6.93 3.71
C PRO A 409 12.81 7.56 2.37
N ALA A 410 13.88 7.06 1.74
CA ALA A 410 14.42 7.58 0.49
C ALA A 410 13.39 7.74 -0.64
N ILE A 411 12.38 6.86 -0.70
CA ILE A 411 11.28 6.98 -1.68
C ILE A 411 10.49 8.28 -1.51
N ARG A 412 10.21 8.69 -0.27
CA ARG A 412 9.48 9.94 0.05
C ARG A 412 10.34 11.16 -0.23
N ARG A 413 11.64 11.11 0.10
CA ARG A 413 12.60 12.14 -0.28
C ARG A 413 12.60 12.39 -1.79
N ASN A 414 12.66 11.32 -2.58
CA ASN A 414 12.69 11.43 -4.04
C ASN A 414 11.40 12.04 -4.60
N GLU A 415 10.24 11.73 -4.02
CA GLU A 415 8.95 12.35 -4.37
C GLU A 415 8.94 13.85 -4.06
N VAL A 416 9.41 14.24 -2.86
CA VAL A 416 9.52 15.65 -2.46
C VAL A 416 10.48 16.42 -3.37
N VAL A 417 11.66 15.87 -3.67
CA VAL A 417 12.64 16.49 -4.58
C VAL A 417 12.03 16.73 -5.95
N ARG A 418 11.38 15.72 -6.55
CA ARG A 418 10.72 15.87 -7.86
C ARG A 418 9.61 16.91 -7.84
N LEU A 419 8.87 17.01 -6.73
CA LEU A 419 7.83 18.03 -6.58
C LEU A 419 8.43 19.44 -6.55
N ILE A 420 9.56 19.64 -5.88
CA ILE A 420 10.25 20.94 -5.86
C ILE A 420 10.83 21.26 -7.25
N GLU A 421 11.45 20.27 -7.92
CA GLU A 421 12.01 20.42 -9.28
C GLU A 421 10.94 20.76 -10.33
N ALA A 422 9.70 20.31 -10.13
CA ALA A 422 8.57 20.66 -11.00
C ALA A 422 8.14 22.14 -10.87
N GLY A 423 8.63 22.86 -9.86
CA GLY A 423 8.32 24.25 -9.57
C GLY A 423 7.28 24.41 -8.47
N LEU A 424 7.56 25.32 -7.53
CA LEU A 424 6.66 25.64 -6.42
C LEU A 424 5.81 26.87 -6.77
N GLN A 425 4.54 26.82 -6.41
CA GLN A 425 3.61 27.95 -6.51
C GLN A 425 3.39 28.57 -5.15
N ASP A 426 3.13 29.88 -5.13
CA ASP A 426 2.76 30.61 -3.92
C ASP A 426 1.43 30.10 -3.37
N VAL A 427 1.29 30.10 -2.04
CA VAL A 427 0.21 29.39 -1.34
C VAL A 427 -0.66 30.40 -0.62
N SER A 428 -1.98 30.27 -0.75
CA SER A 428 -2.92 31.08 0.03
C SER A 428 -2.92 30.62 1.50
N ILE A 429 -2.60 31.53 2.41
CA ILE A 429 -2.44 31.29 3.86
C ILE A 429 -3.55 31.90 4.71
N SER A 430 -4.54 32.51 4.08
CA SER A 430 -5.78 32.92 4.74
C SER A 430 -7.01 32.53 3.92
N ARG A 431 -8.19 32.61 4.54
CA ARG A 431 -9.49 32.47 3.89
C ARG A 431 -10.41 33.58 4.38
N GLN A 432 -11.16 34.15 3.44
CA GLN A 432 -12.24 35.08 3.76
C GLN A 432 -13.45 34.29 4.30
N ARG A 433 -14.14 34.81 5.32
CA ARG A 433 -15.43 34.26 5.81
C ARG A 433 -15.41 32.84 6.38
N LEU A 434 -14.28 32.36 6.91
CA LEU A 434 -14.24 31.12 7.68
C LEU A 434 -14.47 31.44 9.18
N PRO A 435 -15.66 31.16 9.75
CA PRO A 435 -16.01 31.60 11.10
C PRO A 435 -15.32 30.80 12.22
N TRP A 436 -14.58 29.74 11.87
CA TRP A 436 -13.92 28.86 12.84
C TRP A 436 -12.45 28.69 12.47
N GLY A 437 -11.58 29.33 13.25
CA GLY A 437 -10.13 29.36 13.08
C GLY A 437 -9.51 30.59 13.74
N ILE A 438 -8.21 30.77 13.55
CA ILE A 438 -7.47 31.90 14.12
C ILE A 438 -7.59 33.12 13.19
N PRO A 439 -8.02 34.31 13.66
CA PRO A 439 -8.01 35.52 12.85
C PRO A 439 -6.59 35.86 12.35
N PHE A 440 -6.48 36.32 11.11
CA PHE A 440 -5.19 36.69 10.54
C PHE A 440 -4.65 37.95 11.26
N PRO A 441 -3.37 37.95 11.71
CA PRO A 441 -2.79 39.10 12.40
C PRO A 441 -2.85 40.36 11.52
N GLY A 442 -3.51 41.41 12.02
CA GLY A 442 -3.67 42.67 11.30
C GLY A 442 -4.81 42.70 10.25
N ASP A 443 -5.53 41.59 10.04
CA ASP A 443 -6.68 41.50 9.13
C ASP A 443 -7.76 40.57 9.70
N THR A 444 -8.62 41.11 10.56
CA THR A 444 -9.64 40.33 11.29
C THR A 444 -10.77 39.80 10.43
N GLU A 445 -10.89 40.25 9.18
CA GLU A 445 -11.86 39.73 8.19
C GLU A 445 -11.37 38.42 7.54
N GLN A 446 -10.12 38.04 7.81
CA GLN A 446 -9.45 36.86 7.30
C GLN A 446 -9.15 35.89 8.42
N THR A 447 -9.25 34.60 8.12
CA THR A 447 -8.88 33.51 9.04
C THR A 447 -7.64 32.80 8.50
N VAL A 448 -6.66 32.51 9.34
CA VAL A 448 -5.46 31.75 8.98
C VAL A 448 -5.86 30.39 8.40
N TYR A 449 -5.22 30.02 7.30
CA TYR A 449 -5.46 28.75 6.63
C TYR A 449 -5.04 27.57 7.52
N VAL A 450 -5.90 26.55 7.64
CA VAL A 450 -5.71 25.37 8.51
C VAL A 450 -4.31 24.76 8.46
N TRP A 451 -3.74 24.52 7.28
CA TRP A 451 -2.41 23.90 7.21
C TRP A 451 -1.29 24.84 7.66
N PHE A 452 -1.46 26.15 7.52
CA PHE A 452 -0.48 27.12 7.99
C PHE A 452 -0.51 27.23 9.51
N ASP A 453 -1.72 27.22 10.08
CA ASP A 453 -1.99 27.16 11.52
C ASP A 453 -1.46 25.84 12.13
N ALA A 454 -1.96 24.70 11.64
CA ALA A 454 -1.66 23.38 12.15
C ALA A 454 -0.16 23.08 12.18
N LEU A 455 0.63 23.47 11.16
CA LEU A 455 2.09 23.22 11.16
C LEU A 455 2.82 23.89 12.33
N ILE A 456 2.28 24.99 12.87
CA ILE A 456 2.88 25.76 13.96
C ILE A 456 2.70 25.05 15.30
N ASN A 457 1.89 23.98 15.37
CA ASN A 457 1.67 23.20 16.60
C ASN A 457 3.01 22.71 17.18
N TYR A 458 3.93 22.26 16.33
CA TYR A 458 5.23 21.73 16.73
C TYR A 458 6.09 22.77 17.45
N LEU A 459 6.00 24.03 17.02
CA LEU A 459 6.75 25.14 17.61
C LEU A 459 6.03 25.72 18.83
N SER A 460 4.73 26.00 18.71
CA SER A 460 3.94 26.58 19.81
C SER A 460 3.86 25.69 21.05
N ALA A 461 3.87 24.36 20.90
CA ALA A 461 3.90 23.42 22.04
C ALA A 461 5.19 23.55 22.87
N THR A 462 6.29 24.02 22.28
CA THR A 462 7.56 24.25 22.99
C THR A 462 7.53 25.50 23.89
N GLY A 463 6.46 26.30 23.83
CA GLY A 463 6.34 27.57 24.55
C GLY A 463 6.63 28.81 23.70
N PHE A 464 6.95 28.64 22.40
CA PHE A 464 7.14 29.77 21.49
C PHE A 464 5.94 30.74 21.50
N PRO A 465 6.16 32.07 21.54
CA PRO A 465 7.43 32.78 21.37
C PRO A 465 8.21 33.09 22.66
N ASP A 466 7.77 32.56 23.81
CA ASP A 466 8.38 32.87 25.10
C ASP A 466 9.80 32.24 25.22
N PRO A 467 10.79 32.91 25.85
CA PRO A 467 12.16 32.39 25.95
C PRO A 467 12.22 30.99 26.57
N GLY A 468 13.09 30.12 26.04
CA GLY A 468 13.30 28.76 26.54
C GLY A 468 12.67 27.67 25.64
N TYR A 469 11.92 28.08 24.62
CA TYR A 469 11.37 27.18 23.60
C TYR A 469 12.47 26.42 22.83
N GLU A 470 13.66 27.01 22.74
CA GLU A 470 14.87 26.44 22.13
C GLU A 470 15.41 25.21 22.87
N ARG A 471 14.95 24.93 24.10
CA ARG A 471 15.28 23.68 24.78
C ARG A 471 14.71 22.46 24.06
N LEU A 472 13.55 22.62 23.42
CA LEU A 472 12.85 21.56 22.71
C LEU A 472 12.91 21.75 21.18
N TRP A 473 13.34 22.92 20.70
CA TRP A 473 13.43 23.26 19.28
C TRP A 473 14.89 23.40 18.82
N PRO A 474 15.28 22.89 17.64
CA PRO A 474 14.45 22.23 16.63
C PRO A 474 14.09 20.79 16.97
N ALA A 475 12.94 20.34 16.45
CA ALA A 475 12.53 18.95 16.60
C ALA A 475 13.54 18.00 15.93
N ASP A 476 13.98 16.96 16.67
CA ASP A 476 14.85 15.92 16.12
C ASP A 476 14.13 15.05 15.07
N LEU A 477 12.81 14.87 15.22
CA LEU A 477 12.01 14.01 14.35
C LEU A 477 10.55 14.51 14.26
N HIS A 478 10.06 14.65 13.03
CA HIS A 478 8.63 14.69 12.73
C HIS A 478 8.20 13.35 12.11
N VAL A 479 7.23 12.67 12.72
CA VAL A 479 6.61 11.46 12.15
C VAL A 479 5.27 11.83 11.53
N VAL A 480 5.12 11.57 10.23
CA VAL A 480 3.94 11.98 9.47
C VAL A 480 3.49 10.90 8.48
N GLY A 481 2.22 10.89 8.09
CA GLY A 481 1.77 10.05 7.00
C GLY A 481 2.27 10.58 5.64
N LYS A 482 2.54 9.69 4.68
CA LYS A 482 3.01 10.10 3.34
C LYS A 482 2.14 11.14 2.62
N GLY A 483 0.85 11.21 2.95
CA GLY A 483 -0.12 12.14 2.37
C GLY A 483 0.12 13.62 2.68
N ILE A 484 0.91 13.91 3.72
CA ILE A 484 1.13 15.28 4.20
C ILE A 484 2.59 15.72 4.09
N THR A 485 3.40 14.99 3.30
CA THR A 485 4.82 15.26 3.05
C THR A 485 5.07 16.64 2.42
N ARG A 486 4.20 17.11 1.52
CA ARG A 486 4.31 18.47 0.95
C ARG A 486 4.26 19.54 2.04
N PHE A 487 3.40 19.38 3.04
CA PHE A 487 3.27 20.35 4.13
C PHE A 487 4.54 20.34 5.01
N HIS A 488 5.03 19.15 5.37
CA HIS A 488 6.12 19.00 6.34
C HIS A 488 7.53 19.14 5.76
N CYS A 489 7.70 18.83 4.47
CA CYS A 489 9.02 18.85 3.81
C CYS A 489 9.23 20.08 2.91
N ILE A 490 8.19 20.86 2.63
CA ILE A 490 8.27 22.02 1.73
C ILE A 490 7.71 23.28 2.41
N ILE A 491 6.43 23.29 2.76
CA ILE A 491 5.76 24.49 3.28
C ILE A 491 6.31 24.86 4.65
N TRP A 492 6.37 23.90 5.58
CA TRP A 492 6.86 24.13 6.94
C TRP A 492 8.33 24.60 6.98
N PRO A 493 9.28 23.92 6.30
CA PRO A 493 10.64 24.44 6.22
C PRO A 493 10.75 25.84 5.59
N ALA A 494 9.93 26.15 4.57
CA ALA A 494 9.91 27.49 3.99
C ALA A 494 9.40 28.55 4.98
N MET A 495 8.36 28.24 5.78
CA MET A 495 7.88 29.12 6.85
C MET A 495 8.98 29.41 7.89
N LEU A 496 9.69 28.36 8.33
CA LEU A 496 10.79 28.48 9.29
C LEU A 496 11.95 29.30 8.72
N LEU A 497 12.32 29.08 7.45
CA LEU A 497 13.35 29.87 6.76
C LEU A 497 12.96 31.35 6.67
N ALA A 498 11.70 31.65 6.34
CA ALA A 498 11.18 33.01 6.28
C ALA A 498 11.22 33.68 7.67
N ALA A 499 10.87 32.94 8.72
CA ALA A 499 10.92 33.38 10.11
C ALA A 499 12.36 33.43 10.69
N GLY A 500 13.35 32.87 9.99
CA GLY A 500 14.73 32.75 10.47
C GLY A 500 14.89 31.78 11.65
N LEU A 501 14.09 30.72 11.68
CA LEU A 501 14.12 29.67 12.70
C LEU A 501 14.82 28.40 12.19
N GLU A 502 15.35 27.60 13.11
CA GLU A 502 15.97 26.31 12.79
C GLU A 502 14.94 25.31 12.25
N LEU A 503 15.39 24.45 11.33
CA LEU A 503 14.59 23.40 10.69
C LEU A 503 14.56 22.13 11.54
N PRO A 504 13.49 21.32 11.44
CA PRO A 504 13.51 19.97 12.01
C PRO A 504 14.65 19.15 11.39
N ARG A 505 15.30 18.30 12.18
CA ARG A 505 16.45 17.51 11.71
C ARG A 505 16.04 16.41 10.74
N LEU A 506 14.90 15.77 10.99
CA LEU A 506 14.38 14.64 10.23
C LEU A 506 12.85 14.69 10.11
N VAL A 507 12.33 14.45 8.91
CA VAL A 507 10.93 14.12 8.66
C VAL A 507 10.85 12.68 8.19
N TRP A 508 10.16 11.83 8.96
CA TRP A 508 9.86 10.45 8.60
C TRP A 508 8.41 10.32 8.12
N ALA A 509 8.24 9.89 6.88
CA ALA A 509 6.94 9.78 6.23
C ALA A 509 6.51 8.31 6.05
N HIS A 510 5.68 7.80 6.96
CA HIS A 510 5.23 6.41 6.95
C HIS A 510 4.19 6.12 5.86
N GLY A 511 4.04 4.82 5.53
CA GLY A 511 3.02 4.32 4.63
C GLY A 511 1.60 4.38 5.20
N TYR A 512 0.61 4.04 4.39
CA TYR A 512 -0.77 3.91 4.86
C TYR A 512 -1.08 2.48 5.30
N VAL A 513 -1.86 2.36 6.38
CA VAL A 513 -2.58 1.11 6.68
C VAL A 513 -3.76 0.98 5.70
N GLN A 514 -3.78 -0.12 4.98
CA GLN A 514 -4.78 -0.51 3.98
C GLN A 514 -5.63 -1.67 4.50
N TRP A 515 -6.83 -1.84 3.95
CA TRP A 515 -7.70 -2.99 4.22
C TRP A 515 -7.95 -3.74 2.91
N GLU A 516 -7.65 -5.04 2.89
CA GLU A 516 -7.82 -5.94 1.73
C GLU A 516 -7.29 -5.36 0.39
N GLY A 517 -6.14 -4.67 0.42
CA GLY A 517 -5.51 -4.11 -0.77
C GLY A 517 -6.11 -2.80 -1.27
N THR A 518 -7.06 -2.22 -0.52
CA THR A 518 -7.56 -0.86 -0.75
C THR A 518 -7.07 0.08 0.35
N LYS A 519 -6.69 1.31 -0.03
CA LYS A 519 -6.49 2.39 0.96
C LYS A 519 -7.74 2.42 1.83
N MET A 520 -7.58 2.41 3.16
CA MET A 520 -8.68 2.67 4.07
C MET A 520 -9.25 4.05 3.71
N SER A 521 -10.32 4.01 2.93
CA SER A 521 -11.05 5.19 2.50
C SER A 521 -12.46 4.95 3.00
N LYS A 522 -12.85 5.80 3.94
CA LYS A 522 -14.06 6.59 3.85
C LYS A 522 -15.08 6.00 2.81
N THR A 523 -14.82 6.05 1.51
CA THR A 523 -15.83 5.72 0.47
C THR A 523 -16.19 4.23 0.25
N ALA A 524 -15.47 3.26 0.82
CA ALA A 524 -15.53 1.85 0.37
C ALA A 524 -16.23 0.84 1.32
N GLY A 525 -16.70 1.26 2.50
CA GLY A 525 -17.44 0.37 3.43
C GLY A 525 -16.58 -0.70 4.13
N THR A 526 -15.26 -0.63 4.02
CA THR A 526 -14.27 -1.51 4.65
C THR A 526 -13.67 -0.79 5.87
N ALA A 527 -14.22 -1.01 7.06
CA ALA A 527 -13.75 -0.36 8.28
C ALA A 527 -13.54 -1.36 9.43
N VAL A 528 -12.33 -1.39 9.97
CA VAL A 528 -12.02 -1.93 11.30
C VAL A 528 -11.98 -0.75 12.26
N SER A 529 -12.77 -0.79 13.32
CA SER A 529 -12.64 0.20 14.38
C SER A 529 -11.46 -0.15 15.28
N LEU A 530 -10.79 0.88 15.78
CA LEU A 530 -9.70 0.73 16.76
C LEU A 530 -10.20 -0.03 18.01
N GLY A 531 -11.41 0.31 18.46
CA GLY A 531 -12.07 -0.35 19.58
C GLY A 531 -12.22 -1.85 19.37
N ALA A 532 -12.74 -2.29 18.21
CA ALA A 532 -12.93 -3.71 17.92
C ALA A 532 -11.60 -4.48 17.89
N ALA A 533 -10.53 -3.87 17.39
CA ALA A 533 -9.22 -4.52 17.36
C ALA A 533 -8.59 -4.64 18.76
N ILE A 534 -8.75 -3.61 19.59
CA ILE A 534 -8.32 -3.62 20.99
C ILE A 534 -9.14 -4.61 21.81
N GLU A 535 -10.46 -4.67 21.62
CA GLU A 535 -11.32 -5.63 22.31
C GLU A 535 -10.94 -7.08 21.98
N ARG A 536 -10.58 -7.34 20.71
CA ARG A 536 -10.25 -8.69 20.23
C ARG A 536 -9.02 -9.30 20.91
N HIS A 537 -7.90 -8.58 20.95
CA HIS A 537 -6.61 -9.11 21.44
C HIS A 537 -5.84 -8.19 22.39
N GLY A 538 -6.40 -7.03 22.74
CA GLY A 538 -5.77 -6.01 23.57
C GLY A 538 -4.95 -4.99 22.77
N ALA A 539 -4.63 -3.88 23.44
CA ALA A 539 -3.88 -2.77 22.86
C ALA A 539 -2.47 -3.18 22.43
N ASP A 540 -1.72 -3.88 23.30
CA ASP A 540 -0.37 -4.35 23.00
C ASP A 540 -0.30 -5.25 21.76
N ALA A 541 -1.27 -6.16 21.61
CA ALA A 541 -1.35 -7.01 20.43
C ALA A 541 -1.52 -6.19 19.15
N LEU A 542 -2.42 -5.20 19.18
CA LEU A 542 -2.65 -4.32 18.04
C LEU A 542 -1.41 -3.48 17.72
N ARG A 543 -0.78 -2.88 18.73
CA ARG A 543 0.46 -2.11 18.57
C ARG A 543 1.55 -2.96 17.92
N TYR A 544 1.79 -4.16 18.44
CA TYR A 544 2.75 -5.11 17.88
C TYR A 544 2.41 -5.44 16.43
N PHE A 545 1.14 -5.76 16.13
CA PHE A 545 0.70 -6.10 14.78
C PHE A 545 0.94 -4.98 13.76
N LEU A 546 0.60 -3.73 14.11
CA LEU A 546 0.80 -2.58 13.23
C LEU A 546 2.29 -2.37 12.91
N LEU A 547 3.16 -2.52 13.90
CA LEU A 547 4.60 -2.31 13.71
C LEU A 547 5.30 -3.50 13.04
N ARG A 548 4.84 -4.72 13.29
CA ARG A 548 5.48 -5.96 12.83
C ARG A 548 4.97 -6.48 11.49
N GLU A 549 3.67 -6.39 11.22
CA GLU A 549 3.03 -7.00 10.05
C GLU A 549 2.68 -5.96 8.98
N VAL A 550 2.06 -4.85 9.39
CA VAL A 550 1.71 -3.77 8.47
C VAL A 550 2.98 -3.02 8.05
N GLY A 551 3.88 -2.77 9.01
CA GLY A 551 5.15 -2.11 8.81
C GLY A 551 5.02 -0.59 8.84
N PHE A 552 6.12 0.08 9.16
CA PHE A 552 6.15 1.53 9.36
C PHE A 552 6.59 2.31 8.10
N GLU A 553 7.39 1.72 7.22
CA GLU A 553 7.93 2.42 6.05
C GLU A 553 6.97 2.44 4.86
N ASN A 554 6.32 1.31 4.59
CA ASN A 554 5.54 1.05 3.38
C ASN A 554 4.05 0.93 3.68
N ASP A 555 3.24 0.97 2.63
CA ASP A 555 1.82 0.64 2.79
C ASP A 555 1.68 -0.83 3.17
N GLY A 556 0.87 -1.09 4.19
CA GLY A 556 0.64 -2.44 4.71
C GLY A 556 -0.83 -2.75 4.82
N ASN A 557 -1.20 -4.03 4.69
CA ASN A 557 -2.59 -4.46 4.76
C ASN A 557 -2.91 -5.03 6.15
N PHE A 558 -3.93 -4.47 6.79
CA PHE A 558 -4.60 -5.07 7.93
C PHE A 558 -5.67 -6.04 7.45
N THR A 559 -5.70 -7.25 8.01
CA THR A 559 -6.85 -8.18 7.94
C THR A 559 -7.00 -8.87 9.30
N TRP A 560 -8.23 -9.25 9.65
CA TRP A 560 -8.49 -10.00 10.90
C TRP A 560 -7.72 -11.31 10.94
N ASP A 561 -7.69 -12.07 9.85
CA ASP A 561 -6.95 -13.34 9.77
C ASP A 561 -5.47 -13.17 10.05
N ARG A 562 -4.84 -12.11 9.49
CA ARG A 562 -3.42 -11.82 9.76
C ARG A 562 -3.22 -11.37 11.19
N PHE A 563 -4.13 -10.58 11.73
CA PHE A 563 -4.05 -10.14 13.12
C PHE A 563 -4.12 -11.33 14.08
N ASP A 564 -5.08 -12.23 13.88
CA ASP A 564 -5.25 -13.47 14.66
C ASP A 564 -4.04 -14.40 14.51
N ALA A 565 -3.57 -14.60 13.28
CA ALA A 565 -2.43 -15.46 13.01
C ALA A 565 -1.15 -14.93 13.68
N ARG A 566 -0.90 -13.61 13.58
CA ARG A 566 0.27 -12.97 14.16
C ARG A 566 0.19 -12.94 15.70
N TYR A 567 -0.98 -12.66 16.26
CA TYR A 567 -1.23 -12.77 17.70
C TYR A 567 -0.93 -14.18 18.20
N THR A 568 -1.46 -15.20 17.52
CA THR A 568 -1.32 -16.59 17.95
C THR A 568 0.13 -17.05 17.84
N ALA A 569 0.77 -16.85 16.69
CA ALA A 569 2.11 -17.38 16.43
C ALA A 569 3.20 -16.67 17.26
N ASP A 570 3.21 -15.35 17.25
CA ASP A 570 4.31 -14.58 17.86
C ASP A 570 4.04 -14.35 19.35
N LEU A 571 2.86 -13.83 19.70
CA LEU A 571 2.58 -13.40 21.07
C LEU A 571 2.18 -14.57 21.97
N ALA A 572 1.21 -15.39 21.57
CA ALA A 572 0.74 -16.49 22.41
C ALA A 572 1.72 -17.69 22.42
N ASP A 573 2.05 -18.23 21.24
CA ASP A 573 2.77 -19.50 21.12
C ASP A 573 4.29 -19.39 21.28
N THR A 574 4.87 -18.25 20.92
CA THR A 574 6.30 -18.02 21.03
C THR A 574 6.65 -17.28 22.31
N PHE A 575 6.22 -16.02 22.44
CA PHE A 575 6.64 -15.14 23.51
C PHE A 575 5.98 -15.48 24.85
N GLY A 576 4.65 -15.50 24.91
CA GLY A 576 3.86 -15.79 26.11
C GLY A 576 4.12 -17.20 26.65
N ASN A 577 4.20 -18.20 25.77
CA ASN A 577 4.56 -19.57 26.14
C ASN A 577 5.95 -19.68 26.77
N LEU A 578 6.96 -18.97 26.22
CA LEU A 578 8.31 -18.95 26.80
C LEU A 578 8.29 -18.40 28.24
N VAL A 579 7.64 -17.25 28.44
CA VAL A 579 7.52 -16.63 29.76
C VAL A 579 6.84 -17.60 30.73
N SER A 580 5.68 -18.13 30.35
CA SER A 580 4.90 -19.06 31.18
C SER A 580 5.70 -20.30 31.57
N ARG A 581 6.35 -20.96 30.61
CA ARG A 581 7.17 -22.16 30.85
C ARG A 581 8.36 -21.87 31.74
N THR A 582 9.06 -20.76 31.50
CA THR A 582 10.25 -20.37 32.28
C THR A 582 9.88 -20.15 33.74
N LEU A 583 8.88 -19.31 34.03
CA LEU A 583 8.47 -19.03 35.40
C LEU A 583 7.89 -20.27 36.09
N SER A 584 7.14 -21.10 35.35
CA SER A 584 6.61 -22.37 35.89
C SER A 584 7.69 -23.38 36.25
N MET A 585 8.79 -23.46 35.48
CA MET A 585 9.92 -24.32 35.82
C MET A 585 10.64 -23.83 37.08
N VAL A 586 10.86 -22.53 37.25
CA VAL A 586 11.44 -21.95 38.47
C VAL A 586 10.54 -22.22 39.69
N GLN A 587 9.23 -22.05 39.54
CA GLN A 587 8.25 -22.41 40.57
C GLN A 587 8.34 -23.89 40.96
N SER A 588 8.35 -24.78 39.97
CA SER A 588 8.28 -26.23 40.19
C SER A 588 9.58 -26.81 40.73
N TYR A 589 10.73 -26.33 40.26
CA TYR A 589 12.04 -26.93 40.57
C TYR A 589 12.80 -26.20 41.68
N ARG A 590 12.48 -24.93 41.95
CA ARG A 590 13.17 -24.07 42.94
C ARG A 590 12.23 -23.28 43.84
N GLY A 591 10.96 -23.67 43.94
CA GLY A 591 10.00 -23.03 44.85
C GLY A 591 9.75 -21.54 44.54
N GLY A 592 9.98 -21.14 43.29
CA GLY A 592 9.77 -19.77 42.81
C GLY A 592 10.94 -18.84 43.09
N ILE A 593 12.07 -19.31 43.64
CA ILE A 593 13.28 -18.52 43.79
C ILE A 593 14.21 -18.79 42.61
N VAL A 594 14.64 -17.73 41.92
CA VAL A 594 15.62 -17.85 40.84
C VAL A 594 16.96 -18.30 41.43
N PRO A 595 17.53 -19.43 40.98
CA PRO A 595 18.78 -19.92 41.53
C PRO A 595 19.96 -19.00 41.16
N ASP A 596 21.03 -19.08 41.95
CA ASP A 596 22.32 -18.54 41.54
C ASP A 596 22.93 -19.41 40.43
N GLN A 597 23.87 -18.90 39.66
CA GLN A 597 24.51 -19.61 38.53
C GLN A 597 25.22 -20.92 38.92
N GLY A 598 25.39 -21.19 40.22
CA GLY A 598 25.75 -22.52 40.74
C GLY A 598 27.07 -23.08 40.22
N GLY A 599 28.00 -22.21 39.77
CA GLY A 599 29.28 -22.61 39.17
C GLY A 599 29.19 -23.13 37.72
N GLY A 600 28.03 -23.04 37.06
CA GLY A 600 27.86 -23.37 35.64
C GLY A 600 28.49 -22.34 34.68
N PRO A 601 28.59 -22.66 33.37
CA PRO A 601 29.17 -21.74 32.39
C PRO A 601 28.33 -20.46 32.26
N THR A 602 28.93 -19.30 32.49
CA THR A 602 28.27 -18.00 32.28
C THR A 602 28.05 -17.67 30.81
N ASP A 603 28.87 -18.24 29.92
CA ASP A 603 28.82 -18.06 28.47
C ASP A 603 28.03 -19.19 27.78
N THR A 604 26.71 -19.20 27.98
CA THR A 604 25.83 -20.19 27.32
C THR A 604 25.53 -19.79 25.86
N PRO A 605 25.18 -20.74 24.98
CA PRO A 605 24.71 -20.40 23.63
C PRO A 605 23.49 -19.45 23.61
N LEU A 606 22.66 -19.46 24.65
CA LEU A 606 21.53 -18.53 24.78
C LEU A 606 22.00 -17.12 25.19
N GLU A 607 22.99 -17.03 26.08
CA GLU A 607 23.59 -15.77 26.51
C GLU A 607 24.25 -15.03 25.33
N ARG A 608 25.02 -15.73 24.49
CA ARG A 608 25.62 -15.16 23.27
C ARG A 608 24.57 -14.66 22.29
N ALA A 609 23.53 -15.45 22.06
CA ALA A 609 22.43 -15.04 21.20
C ALA A 609 21.73 -13.78 21.74
N ALA A 610 21.50 -13.69 23.05
CA ALA A 610 20.90 -12.51 23.66
C ALA A 610 21.77 -11.25 23.49
N GLN A 611 23.09 -11.36 23.68
CA GLN A 611 24.02 -10.24 23.47
C GLN A 611 24.05 -9.78 22.01
N GLU A 612 24.08 -10.73 21.07
CA GLU A 612 24.00 -10.43 19.63
C GLU A 612 22.68 -9.76 19.28
N THR A 613 21.55 -10.26 19.77
CA THR A 613 20.22 -9.66 19.57
C THR A 613 20.17 -8.24 20.12
N ILE A 614 20.69 -7.95 21.31
CA ILE A 614 20.70 -6.59 21.85
C ILE A 614 21.48 -5.66 20.91
N ALA A 615 22.64 -6.09 20.40
CA ALA A 615 23.45 -5.29 19.50
C ALA A 615 22.77 -5.07 18.14
N THR A 616 22.14 -6.08 17.54
CA THR A 616 21.41 -5.95 16.27
C THR A 616 20.14 -5.13 16.43
N TYR A 617 19.39 -5.34 17.51
CA TYR A 617 18.18 -4.57 17.86
C TYR A 617 18.50 -3.09 17.99
N THR A 618 19.56 -2.75 18.73
CA THR A 618 19.99 -1.36 18.91
C THR A 618 20.26 -0.70 17.57
N ARG A 619 21.01 -1.37 16.67
CA ARG A 619 21.31 -0.85 15.32
C ARG A 619 20.07 -0.67 14.45
N ALA A 620 19.09 -1.56 14.56
CA ALA A 620 17.83 -1.46 13.82
C ALA A 620 16.99 -0.27 14.33
N MET A 621 16.80 -0.19 15.64
CA MET A 621 15.97 0.84 16.27
C MET A 621 16.60 2.24 16.18
N ASP A 622 17.93 2.37 16.23
CA ASP A 622 18.63 3.64 15.98
C ASP A 622 18.35 4.20 14.58
N LYS A 623 18.10 3.32 13.61
CA LYS A 623 17.71 3.65 12.23
C LYS A 623 16.20 3.76 12.03
N LEU A 624 15.41 3.66 13.10
CA LEU A 624 13.95 3.65 13.09
C LEU A 624 13.35 2.45 12.32
N ASP A 625 14.08 1.34 12.23
CA ASP A 625 13.59 0.09 11.65
C ASP A 625 12.80 -0.72 12.69
N LEU A 626 11.55 -0.29 12.90
CA LEU A 626 10.67 -0.85 13.92
C LEU A 626 10.24 -2.28 13.59
N LEU A 627 10.20 -2.65 12.31
CA LEU A 627 9.81 -3.99 11.87
C LEU A 627 10.88 -5.00 12.25
N ASP A 628 12.15 -4.72 11.90
CA ASP A 628 13.28 -5.58 12.25
C ASP A 628 13.49 -5.62 13.76
N GLY A 629 13.32 -4.48 14.44
CA GLY A 629 13.34 -4.42 15.91
C GLY A 629 12.34 -5.39 16.55
N ALA A 630 11.08 -5.40 16.09
CA ALA A 630 10.06 -6.33 16.57
C ALA A 630 10.38 -7.79 16.21
N ALA A 631 10.92 -8.04 15.02
CA ALA A 631 11.30 -9.39 14.57
C ALA A 631 12.42 -9.99 15.43
N LEU A 632 13.44 -9.20 15.77
CA LEU A 632 14.57 -9.62 16.59
C LEU A 632 14.15 -10.02 18.02
N VAL A 633 13.13 -9.36 18.59
CA VAL A 633 12.54 -9.76 19.88
C VAL A 633 11.94 -11.17 19.79
N MET A 634 11.17 -11.46 18.73
CA MET A 634 10.59 -12.80 18.54
C MET A 634 11.61 -13.87 18.19
N GLU A 635 12.68 -13.51 17.49
CA GLU A 635 13.79 -14.42 17.20
C GLU A 635 14.50 -14.86 18.49
N LEU A 636 14.78 -13.94 19.41
CA LEU A 636 15.37 -14.30 20.71
C LEU A 636 14.41 -15.17 21.54
N ALA A 637 13.11 -14.85 21.54
CA ALA A 637 12.11 -15.69 22.20
C ALA A 637 12.04 -17.11 21.60
N SER A 638 12.12 -17.23 20.27
CA SER A 638 12.19 -18.52 19.56
C SER A 638 13.47 -19.29 19.91
N ARG A 639 14.62 -18.60 19.98
CA ARG A 639 15.90 -19.20 20.37
C ARG A 639 15.88 -19.74 21.80
N ALA A 640 15.26 -19.01 22.72
CA ALA A 640 15.08 -19.43 24.11
C ALA A 640 14.14 -20.64 24.23
N ASN A 641 13.01 -20.66 23.49
CA ASN A 641 12.15 -21.83 23.41
C ASN A 641 12.91 -23.07 22.91
N ARG A 642 13.76 -22.90 21.89
CA ARG A 642 14.62 -23.98 21.39
C ARG A 642 15.63 -24.44 22.44
N TYR A 643 16.23 -23.50 23.18
CA TYR A 643 17.15 -23.83 24.27
C TYR A 643 16.50 -24.70 25.36
N VAL A 644 15.22 -24.48 25.68
CA VAL A 644 14.45 -25.37 26.57
C VAL A 644 14.31 -26.78 25.99
N GLN A 645 14.11 -26.92 24.68
CA GLN A 645 13.99 -28.24 24.05
C GLN A 645 15.34 -28.96 23.93
N GLU A 646 16.41 -28.22 23.64
CA GLU A 646 17.78 -28.75 23.54
C GLU A 646 18.29 -29.24 24.90
N THR A 647 18.06 -28.49 25.96
CA THR A 647 18.57 -28.82 27.31
C THR A 647 17.66 -29.81 28.05
N THR A 648 16.39 -29.90 27.70
CA THR A 648 15.41 -30.80 28.36
C THR A 648 15.42 -30.70 29.90
N PRO A 649 15.13 -29.53 30.51
CA PRO A 649 15.27 -29.30 31.96
C PRO A 649 14.54 -30.33 32.83
N TRP A 650 13.41 -30.86 32.34
CA TRP A 650 12.63 -31.90 33.04
C TRP A 650 13.36 -33.25 33.17
N LYS A 651 14.29 -33.57 32.27
CA LYS A 651 15.15 -34.77 32.40
C LYS A 651 16.25 -34.51 33.41
N ILE A 652 16.93 -33.37 33.29
CA ILE A 652 18.00 -32.94 34.21
C ILE A 652 17.51 -32.89 35.66
N ALA A 653 16.29 -32.37 35.87
CA ALA A 653 15.65 -32.36 37.19
C ALA A 653 15.41 -33.77 37.75
N LYS A 654 15.00 -34.74 36.92
CA LYS A 654 14.82 -36.14 37.34
C LYS A 654 16.15 -36.83 37.65
N GLU A 655 17.21 -36.47 36.93
CA GLU A 655 18.58 -36.95 37.13
C GLU A 655 19.28 -36.30 38.33
N LYS A 656 18.64 -35.33 39.01
CA LYS A 656 19.19 -34.59 40.16
C LYS A 656 20.52 -33.87 39.87
N ARG A 657 20.71 -33.39 38.64
CA ARG A 657 21.87 -32.59 38.22
C ARG A 657 21.63 -31.10 38.50
N ASP A 658 21.62 -30.74 39.78
CA ASP A 658 21.12 -29.44 40.23
C ASP A 658 21.90 -28.23 39.70
N ALA A 659 23.24 -28.26 39.68
CA ALA A 659 24.04 -27.14 39.20
C ALA A 659 23.78 -26.81 37.71
N GLU A 660 23.55 -27.83 36.89
CA GLU A 660 23.24 -27.65 35.47
C GLU A 660 21.81 -27.16 35.26
N LEU A 661 20.85 -27.69 36.02
CA LEU A 661 19.48 -27.18 36.02
C LEU A 661 19.45 -25.70 36.41
N ASP A 662 20.21 -25.30 37.43
CA ASP A 662 20.30 -23.92 37.90
C ASP A 662 20.84 -22.98 36.84
N ALA A 663 21.94 -23.37 36.17
CA ALA A 663 22.52 -22.62 35.06
C ALA A 663 21.53 -22.42 33.89
N ILE A 664 20.71 -23.44 33.59
CA ILE A 664 19.68 -23.34 32.55
C ILE A 664 18.54 -22.40 32.98
N LEU A 665 18.03 -22.55 34.19
CA LEU A 665 16.91 -21.75 34.69
C LEU A 665 17.27 -20.28 34.79
N VAL A 666 18.45 -19.94 35.35
CA VAL A 666 18.89 -18.55 35.46
C VAL A 666 19.12 -17.90 34.10
N SER A 667 19.65 -18.65 33.12
CA SER A 667 19.84 -18.17 31.74
C SER A 667 18.51 -17.86 31.04
N LEU A 668 17.50 -18.72 31.23
CA LEU A 668 16.15 -18.49 30.71
C LEU A 668 15.48 -17.27 31.36
N VAL A 669 15.56 -17.14 32.69
CA VAL A 669 14.98 -16.00 33.42
C VAL A 669 15.65 -14.70 33.00
N ARG A 670 16.98 -14.69 32.85
CA ARG A 670 17.73 -13.52 32.35
C ARG A 670 17.28 -13.13 30.95
N THR A 671 17.06 -14.12 30.09
CA THR A 671 16.56 -13.89 28.73
C THR A 671 15.14 -13.34 28.73
N VAL A 672 14.25 -13.84 29.58
CA VAL A 672 12.89 -13.29 29.76
C VAL A 672 12.94 -11.84 30.24
N ALA A 673 13.83 -11.50 31.17
CA ALA A 673 14.03 -10.13 31.64
C ALA A 673 14.48 -9.19 30.50
N ARG A 674 15.42 -9.64 29.66
CA ARG A 674 15.85 -8.89 28.47
C ARG A 674 14.71 -8.71 27.47
N LEU A 675 13.96 -9.77 27.20
CA LEU A 675 12.82 -9.74 26.29
C LEU A 675 11.74 -8.76 26.76
N ALA A 676 11.44 -8.70 28.06
CA ALA A 676 10.52 -7.72 28.62
C ALA A 676 10.95 -6.28 28.27
N VAL A 677 12.23 -5.96 28.47
CA VAL A 677 12.77 -4.62 28.19
C VAL A 677 12.81 -4.31 26.70
N LEU A 678 13.30 -5.24 25.85
CA LEU A 678 13.38 -5.05 24.39
C LEU A 678 11.99 -4.95 23.74
N ALA A 679 10.97 -5.60 24.33
CA ALA A 679 9.61 -5.57 23.84
C ALA A 679 8.82 -4.32 24.29
N ALA A 680 9.30 -3.58 25.29
CA ALA A 680 8.60 -2.44 25.89
C ALA A 680 8.17 -1.34 24.89
N PRO A 681 8.94 -1.01 23.83
CA PRO A 681 8.48 -0.07 22.82
C PRO A 681 7.25 -0.54 22.03
N PHE A 682 7.07 -1.86 21.90
CA PHE A 682 6.01 -2.48 21.11
C PHE A 682 4.80 -2.86 21.96
N ILE A 683 5.03 -3.51 23.10
CA ILE A 683 4.03 -4.08 24.01
C ILE A 683 4.25 -3.59 25.46
N PRO A 684 4.08 -2.28 25.72
CA PRO A 684 4.47 -1.67 27.00
C PRO A 684 3.79 -2.29 28.22
N ALA A 685 2.47 -2.54 28.16
CA ALA A 685 1.73 -3.05 29.32
C ALA A 685 2.16 -4.49 29.67
N LYS A 686 2.32 -5.34 28.66
CA LYS A 686 2.76 -6.73 28.82
C LYS A 686 4.23 -6.83 29.19
N ALA A 687 5.07 -5.93 28.68
CA ALA A 687 6.46 -5.83 29.12
C ALA A 687 6.56 -5.54 30.63
N GLU A 688 5.77 -4.60 31.15
CA GLU A 688 5.72 -4.28 32.58
C GLU A 688 5.14 -5.44 33.41
N GLU A 689 4.09 -6.11 32.92
CA GLU A 689 3.51 -7.31 33.55
C GLU A 689 4.57 -8.42 33.73
N ILE A 690 5.42 -8.65 32.71
CA ILE A 690 6.53 -9.62 32.79
C ILE A 690 7.57 -9.17 33.80
N TRP A 691 7.94 -7.89 33.75
CA TRP A 691 8.95 -7.34 34.65
C TRP A 691 8.53 -7.47 36.12
N ALA A 692 7.25 -7.23 36.42
CA ALA A 692 6.67 -7.45 37.73
C ALA A 692 6.65 -8.94 38.12
N ALA A 693 6.33 -9.84 37.18
CA ALA A 693 6.30 -11.28 37.42
C ALA A 693 7.68 -11.88 37.73
N LEU A 694 8.76 -11.21 37.34
CA LEU A 694 10.14 -11.60 37.69
C LEU A 694 10.50 -11.29 39.15
N GLY A 695 9.70 -10.48 39.86
CA GLY A 695 9.95 -10.13 41.26
C GLY A 695 11.12 -9.16 41.45
N THR A 696 11.36 -8.32 40.45
CA THR A 696 12.42 -7.30 40.49
C THR A 696 12.03 -6.16 41.46
N THR A 697 13.01 -5.62 42.19
CA THR A 697 12.80 -4.45 43.08
C THR A 697 12.98 -3.12 42.36
N ARG A 698 13.66 -3.12 41.20
CA ARG A 698 13.86 -1.94 40.35
C ARG A 698 12.61 -1.70 39.52
N ALA A 699 12.08 -0.47 39.58
CA ALA A 699 10.93 -0.10 38.77
C ALA A 699 11.28 -0.19 37.28
N PHE A 700 10.33 -0.67 36.46
CA PHE A 700 10.58 -0.95 35.05
C PHE A 700 11.03 0.29 34.27
N ARG A 701 10.41 1.44 34.57
CA ARG A 701 10.77 2.75 33.99
C ARG A 701 12.21 3.20 34.25
N ASP A 702 12.87 2.63 35.25
CA ASP A 702 14.25 2.99 35.62
C ASP A 702 15.27 2.14 34.87
N VAL A 703 14.84 1.10 34.14
CA VAL A 703 15.71 0.21 33.36
C VAL A 703 16.11 0.87 32.04
N ARG A 704 17.37 0.70 31.64
CA ARG A 704 17.95 1.20 30.40
C ARG A 704 18.49 0.05 29.56
N LEU A 705 18.76 0.34 28.29
CA LEU A 705 19.27 -0.65 27.34
C LEU A 705 20.63 -1.21 27.78
N ASP A 706 21.50 -0.37 28.34
CA ASP A 706 22.84 -0.76 28.82
C ASP A 706 22.78 -1.72 30.03
N ASP A 707 21.70 -1.68 30.81
CA ASP A 707 21.49 -2.63 31.92
C ASP A 707 21.32 -4.08 31.40
N LEU A 708 20.96 -4.27 30.12
CA LEU A 708 20.69 -5.59 29.56
C LEU A 708 21.94 -6.46 29.39
N VAL A 709 23.12 -5.83 29.37
CA VAL A 709 24.40 -6.55 29.35
C VAL A 709 24.54 -7.38 30.63
N HIS A 710 24.15 -6.81 31.77
CA HIS A 710 24.26 -7.44 33.09
C HIS A 710 22.93 -7.40 33.85
N VAL A 711 22.02 -8.31 33.50
CA VAL A 711 20.75 -8.44 34.25
C VAL A 711 20.94 -9.40 35.42
N SER A 712 20.86 -8.85 36.64
CA SER A 712 20.85 -9.62 37.88
C SER A 712 19.42 -10.09 38.20
N VAL A 713 19.24 -11.42 38.21
CA VAL A 713 17.95 -12.07 38.49
C VAL A 713 18.04 -13.09 39.63
N ALA A 714 19.25 -13.44 40.08
CA ALA A 714 19.47 -14.45 41.11
C ALA A 714 18.84 -14.02 42.44
N GLY A 715 18.22 -14.97 43.14
CA GLY A 715 17.55 -14.73 44.43
C GLY A 715 16.19 -14.02 44.33
N GLN A 716 15.77 -13.56 43.14
CA GLN A 716 14.44 -12.96 42.96
C GLN A 716 13.35 -14.01 43.07
N ARG A 717 12.20 -13.61 43.61
CA ARG A 717 11.02 -14.49 43.73
C ARG A 717 10.07 -14.22 42.58
N VAL A 718 9.97 -15.17 41.66
CA VAL A 718 9.02 -15.07 40.54
C VAL A 718 7.60 -15.36 40.99
N SER A 719 6.61 -14.73 40.36
CA SER A 719 5.20 -15.07 40.54
C SER A 719 4.74 -16.07 39.47
N LYS A 720 3.64 -16.78 39.75
CA LYS A 720 3.02 -17.66 38.74
C LYS A 720 2.31 -16.77 37.71
N PRO A 721 2.70 -16.78 36.43
CA PRO A 721 2.05 -15.93 35.44
C PRO A 721 0.65 -16.45 35.13
N GLN A 722 -0.33 -15.54 35.06
CA GLN A 722 -1.53 -15.81 34.28
C GLN A 722 -1.13 -15.90 32.79
N PRO A 723 -1.93 -16.55 31.92
CA PRO A 723 -1.67 -16.54 30.50
C PRO A 723 -1.55 -15.09 29.97
N LEU A 724 -0.34 -14.70 29.58
CA LEU A 724 -0.04 -13.33 29.14
C LEU A 724 -0.88 -12.90 27.95
N PHE A 725 -1.01 -13.82 26.99
CA PHE A 725 -1.76 -13.68 25.76
C PHE A 725 -2.74 -14.86 25.67
N PRO A 726 -3.95 -14.76 26.25
CA PRO A 726 -4.91 -15.84 26.22
C PRO A 726 -5.33 -16.14 24.78
N LYS A 727 -5.37 -17.42 24.40
CA LYS A 727 -5.89 -17.80 23.08
C LYS A 727 -7.40 -17.53 23.04
N PRO A 728 -7.93 -17.03 21.91
CA PRO A 728 -9.38 -16.89 21.77
C PRO A 728 -10.03 -18.25 21.99
N VAL A 729 -11.06 -18.28 22.84
CA VAL A 729 -11.90 -19.47 23.00
C VAL A 729 -12.62 -19.66 21.67
N VAL A 730 -12.32 -20.76 20.97
CA VAL A 730 -13.10 -21.14 19.78
C VAL A 730 -14.50 -21.50 20.29
N VAL A 731 -15.44 -20.58 20.11
CA VAL A 731 -16.88 -20.81 20.38
C VAL A 731 -17.51 -21.49 19.18
#